data_AF-A0A2T0SST4-F1
#
_entry.id   AF-A0A2T0SST4-F1
#
_cell.length_a   1.000
_cell.length_b   1.000
_cell.length_c   1.000
_cell.angle_alpha   90.00
_cell.angle_beta   90.00
_cell.angle_gamma   90.00
#
_symmetry.space_group_name_H-M   'P 1'
#
loop_
_entity.id
_entity.type
_entity.pdbx_description
1 polymer ?
#
loop_
_entity_poly.entity_id
_entity_poly.type
_entity_poly.pdbx_seq_one_letter_code
_entity_poly.pdbx_strand_id
1 'polypeptide(L)'
;MVKSTCSYCGVGCGVLVDKDRNGQLTLQGDPDHPGSKGLLCSKGMNLHYTVMDQSDRLLYPQMRYNRSMPLERVSWDDALDRAAAVFTSIIAKYGPDSVGFYASGQCLTEEYYLINKLTKGFLGTNNLDTNSRLCMSSAVVGYKQTLGEDSVPCSYEDIDLADTLLVAGANPAWCHPIIFRRVEARKAAFPDFKLIVVDPRRTQTAVMADLHLQIKPGTDVTLYHAIARGLIDRGLIDQAFIDNHTDGFDAFNEKVHERSLKEAASICGIPLEDLKWAIEYIGRSKGFMSMWTMGLNQSVIGVNKNVSLINLSLITGQIGKPGTGPLSLTGQPNAMGGRETGGMANLLSAHRDLANPAHRQEIATFWGVDSVPDKPGLTATDMFAALRDGRMKAIWIVCTNPMVSLPDSRIVEEALQNARFVVVQDISNRSDTVAYADLVLPAAGWGEKIGTMTNSERRVSYLNKFAEPPGEAKPDAEIIWTFAQKMGFGDAFAYTHPAQVYDEHVRLTKGTNIDITGLSHERLRTGGTIQWPVPTAESTGTKRLFTDHQFYTPNRRAQIKTVSDANHSEPTTPDFPLILTTGRIRDQWHTMTKTGKVAKLNTHIPKPFLDIHPKDASERGIEDGDPVVIKGHRGEVRVNAKLTKDIRRGVVFLPMHWGKLFNKDFARANNVTSSLYDPISKEPDLKFSAVQVARVSAPARRILIVGAGAAATRFVSAHRALNTKDEIHVFSREINPFYNRVMLPDYVSGIKSWEKLVKLTPDAVADLNVILHTGISIDAIDRSAKTITDSTGTVHAYDILLLTTGSRAFMPAEYKTQLQGVLTMRTRHDADDLLQQLQPGDPCMIVGGGLLGLELAASLREIGVRVYVVQRENRLMTRQLDEIASELLYQELTDRGIDILYNESIRYYVGEEAVEGVHMANGQTIPVKAVVFAIGTQPNTELARAAGLAVNRGIVVDEYLQTSDTSIFAAGEVAEMNGQQWGITAAAEEQAEVIARHLNGDMVNHYAGTLSMNILKMDGLNLCSLGMPSAPAGARDYEEVVFIDRAKRYYKKCIIHRDRLVGAILIGDKNEFLEYKDLIHNRTELSDKRLSLLRSGQAPRPVLGKLVCSCNTVGEGNLIDAIKGGATEFGKLCQTTGAGTGCGSCKPEVKAILDRAGKKATMSV
;
A
#
# COMPACT_ATOMS: atom_id res chain seq x y z
N MET A 1 12.03 -20.14 -19.16
CA MET A 1 11.94 -19.67 -17.76
C MET A 1 13.30 -19.52 -17.10
N VAL A 2 13.55 -18.40 -16.44
CA VAL A 2 14.75 -18.05 -15.68
C VAL A 2 14.48 -18.29 -14.18
N LYS A 3 15.37 -19.00 -13.48
CA LYS A 3 15.31 -19.18 -12.02
C LYS A 3 15.75 -17.91 -11.30
N SER A 4 15.03 -17.46 -10.27
CA SER A 4 15.45 -16.33 -9.43
C SER A 4 14.88 -16.48 -8.00
N THR A 5 15.08 -15.48 -7.15
CA THR A 5 14.63 -15.47 -5.76
C THR A 5 13.74 -14.25 -5.48
N CYS A 6 12.67 -14.44 -4.71
CA CYS A 6 11.77 -13.37 -4.28
C CYS A 6 12.49 -12.33 -3.41
N SER A 7 12.36 -11.05 -3.74
CA SER A 7 13.04 -9.91 -3.09
C SER A 7 12.17 -9.15 -2.09
N TYR A 8 11.35 -9.85 -1.29
CA TYR A 8 10.48 -9.23 -0.28
C TYR A 8 10.87 -9.58 1.16
N CYS A 9 10.40 -10.70 1.70
CA CYS A 9 10.70 -11.09 3.08
C CYS A 9 11.96 -11.96 3.15
N GLY A 10 12.51 -12.13 4.36
CA GLY A 10 13.70 -12.94 4.63
C GLY A 10 13.57 -14.45 4.43
N VAL A 11 12.51 -14.93 3.74
CA VAL A 11 12.32 -16.36 3.44
C VAL A 11 13.17 -16.81 2.25
N GLY A 12 13.32 -15.96 1.23
CA GLY A 12 14.02 -16.32 0.00
C GLY A 12 13.29 -17.40 -0.82
N CYS A 13 12.02 -17.17 -1.18
CA CYS A 13 11.26 -18.12 -2.00
C CYS A 13 11.81 -18.15 -3.43
N GLY A 14 12.01 -19.34 -4.00
CA GLY A 14 12.42 -19.52 -5.39
C GLY A 14 11.27 -19.22 -6.37
N VAL A 15 11.60 -18.54 -7.47
CA VAL A 15 10.65 -18.19 -8.54
C VAL A 15 11.19 -18.57 -9.91
N LEU A 16 10.26 -18.87 -10.82
CA LEU A 16 10.49 -19.06 -12.24
C LEU A 16 9.82 -17.92 -12.99
N VAL A 17 10.59 -17.19 -13.79
CA VAL A 17 10.10 -16.06 -14.58
C VAL A 17 10.17 -16.42 -16.05
N ASP A 18 9.08 -16.25 -16.78
CA ASP A 18 9.06 -16.34 -18.24
C ASP A 18 8.84 -14.96 -18.85
N LYS A 19 9.51 -14.71 -19.98
CA LYS A 19 9.38 -13.47 -20.74
C LYS A 19 8.99 -13.84 -22.16
N ASP A 20 7.84 -13.36 -22.60
CA ASP A 20 7.38 -13.60 -23.96
C ASP A 20 8.08 -12.70 -24.99
N ARG A 21 7.71 -12.87 -26.27
CA ARG A 21 8.28 -12.07 -27.39
C ARG A 21 7.93 -10.58 -27.32
N ASN A 22 6.85 -10.23 -26.63
CA ASN A 22 6.38 -8.84 -26.46
C ASN A 22 6.96 -8.21 -25.18
N GLY A 23 7.74 -8.96 -24.40
CA GLY A 23 8.34 -8.51 -23.14
C GLY A 23 7.42 -8.64 -21.93
N GLN A 24 6.25 -9.27 -22.08
CA GLN A 24 5.35 -9.56 -20.96
C GLN A 24 5.99 -10.62 -20.06
N LEU A 25 5.94 -10.39 -18.75
CA LEU A 25 6.47 -11.31 -17.75
C LEU A 25 5.34 -12.14 -17.15
N THR A 26 5.61 -13.43 -16.94
CA THR A 26 4.80 -14.30 -16.08
C THR A 26 5.68 -14.89 -14.99
N LEU A 27 5.09 -15.23 -13.85
CA LEU A 27 5.82 -15.70 -12.68
C LEU A 27 5.10 -16.83 -11.97
N GLN A 28 5.83 -17.89 -11.67
CA GLN A 28 5.39 -18.99 -10.81
C GLN A 28 6.46 -19.33 -9.77
N GLY A 29 6.12 -20.12 -8.75
CA GLY A 29 7.11 -20.59 -7.77
C GLY A 29 7.99 -21.69 -8.36
N ASP A 30 9.26 -21.76 -7.96
CA ASP A 30 10.17 -22.85 -8.33
C ASP A 30 9.87 -24.10 -7.49
N PRO A 31 9.34 -25.19 -8.08
CA PRO A 31 9.03 -26.43 -7.35
C PRO A 31 10.26 -27.06 -6.73
N ASP A 32 11.44 -26.85 -7.33
CA ASP A 32 12.71 -27.46 -6.89
C ASP A 32 13.35 -26.70 -5.73
N HIS A 33 12.88 -25.48 -5.41
CA HIS A 33 13.51 -24.67 -4.39
C HIS A 33 13.28 -25.25 -2.97
N PRO A 34 14.32 -25.59 -2.21
CA PRO A 34 14.20 -26.38 -0.98
C PRO A 34 13.40 -25.68 0.12
N GLY A 35 13.49 -24.34 0.19
CA GLY A 35 12.76 -23.54 1.19
C GLY A 35 11.26 -23.44 0.93
N SER A 36 10.86 -23.12 -0.32
CA SER A 36 9.50 -22.75 -0.70
C SER A 36 8.71 -23.85 -1.40
N LYS A 37 9.37 -24.83 -2.03
CA LYS A 37 8.73 -25.98 -2.72
C LYS A 37 7.61 -25.54 -3.68
N GLY A 38 7.88 -24.54 -4.52
CA GLY A 38 6.91 -23.97 -5.47
C GLY A 38 5.86 -23.01 -4.88
N LEU A 39 5.78 -22.86 -3.56
CA LEU A 39 4.78 -21.99 -2.93
C LEU A 39 5.20 -20.51 -2.92
N LEU A 40 4.25 -19.63 -3.24
CA LEU A 40 4.41 -18.17 -3.17
C LEU A 40 3.24 -17.52 -2.43
N CYS A 41 3.53 -16.47 -1.67
CA CYS A 41 2.50 -15.63 -1.05
C CYS A 41 1.91 -14.63 -2.06
N SER A 42 0.84 -13.91 -1.67
CA SER A 42 0.20 -12.89 -2.52
C SER A 42 1.21 -11.91 -3.15
N LYS A 43 2.16 -11.42 -2.35
CA LYS A 43 3.24 -10.54 -2.82
C LYS A 43 4.15 -11.24 -3.83
N GLY A 44 4.58 -12.46 -3.54
CA GLY A 44 5.49 -13.24 -4.39
C GLY A 44 4.90 -13.53 -5.77
N MET A 45 3.63 -13.94 -5.84
CA MET A 45 2.96 -14.23 -7.12
C MET A 45 2.84 -12.99 -8.02
N ASN A 46 2.70 -11.81 -7.42
CA ASN A 46 2.53 -10.55 -8.14
C ASN A 46 3.85 -9.76 -8.29
N LEU A 47 5.00 -10.33 -7.94
CA LEU A 47 6.28 -9.62 -7.93
C LEU A 47 6.70 -9.11 -9.33
N HIS A 48 6.38 -9.84 -10.39
CA HIS A 48 6.67 -9.45 -11.78
C HIS A 48 6.01 -8.13 -12.20
N TYR A 49 4.83 -7.79 -11.66
CA TYR A 49 4.20 -6.48 -11.88
C TYR A 49 5.05 -5.31 -11.37
N THR A 50 5.95 -5.53 -10.41
CA THR A 50 6.86 -4.47 -9.94
C THR A 50 7.94 -4.08 -10.96
N VAL A 51 8.22 -4.98 -11.91
CA VAL A 51 9.15 -4.78 -13.04
C VAL A 51 8.41 -4.25 -14.26
N MET A 52 7.20 -4.77 -14.53
CA MET A 52 6.39 -4.37 -15.69
C MET A 52 5.79 -2.97 -15.53
N ASP A 53 5.37 -2.58 -14.33
CA ASP A 53 4.87 -1.23 -14.06
C ASP A 53 6.06 -0.27 -13.83
N GLN A 54 6.37 0.52 -14.85
CA GLN A 54 7.46 1.51 -14.81
C GLN A 54 6.97 2.94 -14.53
N SER A 55 5.70 3.14 -14.17
CA SER A 55 5.09 4.48 -14.00
C SER A 55 5.77 5.35 -12.95
N ASP A 56 6.47 4.75 -11.99
CA ASP A 56 7.16 5.41 -10.90
C ASP A 56 8.69 5.34 -10.99
N ARG A 57 9.25 4.81 -12.09
CA ARG A 57 10.69 4.55 -12.17
C ARG A 57 11.49 5.84 -12.29
N LEU A 58 12.58 5.91 -11.53
CA LEU A 58 13.67 6.86 -11.77
C LEU A 58 14.47 6.37 -12.98
N LEU A 59 14.59 7.21 -14.01
CA LEU A 59 15.13 6.83 -15.32
C LEU A 59 16.51 7.42 -15.62
N TYR A 60 16.88 8.52 -14.99
CA TYR A 60 18.12 9.25 -15.24
C TYR A 60 18.61 9.92 -13.96
N PRO A 61 19.93 10.15 -13.79
CA PRO A 61 20.45 10.96 -12.70
C PRO A 61 19.78 12.33 -12.69
N GLN A 62 19.45 12.82 -11.50
CA GLN A 62 18.88 14.16 -11.33
C GLN A 62 19.58 14.89 -10.20
N MET A 63 19.78 16.19 -10.36
CA MET A 63 20.49 17.01 -9.38
C MET A 63 19.78 18.34 -9.17
N ARG A 64 19.89 18.87 -7.95
CA ARG A 64 19.56 20.25 -7.63
C ARG A 64 20.84 21.08 -7.56
N TYR A 65 20.90 22.18 -8.31
CA TYR A 65 22.01 23.14 -8.18
C TYR A 65 21.94 23.94 -6.87
N ASN A 66 20.73 24.14 -6.33
CA ASN A 66 20.48 24.60 -4.97
C ASN A 66 19.17 23.99 -4.43
N ARG A 67 19.00 23.97 -3.11
CA ARG A 67 17.84 23.32 -2.45
C ARG A 67 16.47 23.91 -2.81
N SER A 68 16.42 25.16 -3.26
CA SER A 68 15.18 25.83 -3.71
C SER A 68 14.84 25.55 -5.18
N MET A 69 15.77 25.01 -5.97
CA MET A 69 15.57 24.69 -7.39
C MET A 69 15.00 23.28 -7.57
N PRO A 70 14.25 23.03 -8.66
CA PRO A 70 13.77 21.68 -8.99
C PRO A 70 14.93 20.71 -9.27
N LEU A 71 14.64 19.41 -9.23
CA LEU A 71 15.54 18.37 -9.72
C LEU A 71 15.61 18.44 -11.25
N GLU A 72 16.81 18.56 -11.79
CA GLU A 72 17.06 18.58 -13.24
C GLU A 72 17.87 17.35 -13.66
N ARG A 73 17.58 16.82 -14.86
CA ARG A 73 18.34 15.69 -15.42
C ARG A 73 19.80 16.10 -15.66
N VAL A 74 20.72 15.23 -15.28
CA VAL A 74 22.17 15.37 -15.53
C VAL A 74 22.75 14.07 -16.07
N SER A 75 23.99 14.12 -16.59
CA SER A 75 24.70 12.91 -17.00
C SER A 75 25.20 12.12 -15.78
N TRP A 76 25.50 10.83 -15.97
CA TRP A 76 26.12 10.00 -14.92
C TRP A 76 27.49 10.51 -14.48
N ASP A 77 28.30 11.00 -15.42
CA ASP A 77 29.61 11.56 -15.10
C ASP A 77 29.48 12.83 -14.25
N ASP A 78 28.63 13.78 -14.65
CA ASP A 78 28.40 15.01 -13.87
C ASP A 78 27.87 14.71 -12.47
N ALA A 79 26.94 13.75 -12.37
CA ALA A 79 26.36 13.32 -11.10
C ALA A 79 27.42 12.75 -10.13
N LEU A 80 28.25 11.83 -10.60
CA LEU A 80 29.25 11.16 -9.77
C LEU A 80 30.49 12.02 -9.52
N ASP A 81 30.91 12.85 -10.48
CA ASP A 81 31.97 13.84 -10.31
C ASP A 81 31.57 14.85 -9.24
N ARG A 82 30.32 15.33 -9.27
CA ARG A 82 29.79 16.22 -8.23
C ARG A 82 29.77 15.53 -6.87
N ALA A 83 29.24 14.31 -6.79
CA ALA A 83 29.19 13.57 -5.53
C ALA A 83 30.59 13.39 -4.95
N ALA A 84 31.56 12.97 -5.78
CA ALA A 84 32.93 12.73 -5.35
C ALA A 84 33.61 14.02 -4.88
N ALA A 85 33.45 15.12 -5.63
CA ALA A 85 33.98 16.43 -5.26
C ALA A 85 33.40 16.93 -3.92
N VAL A 86 32.09 16.78 -3.71
CA VAL A 86 31.42 17.21 -2.46
C VAL A 86 31.87 16.35 -1.28
N PHE A 87 31.91 15.02 -1.42
CA PHE A 87 32.38 14.12 -0.37
C PHE A 87 33.84 14.43 -0.01
N THR A 88 34.72 14.55 -1.00
CA THR A 88 36.14 14.90 -0.81
C THR A 88 36.29 16.22 -0.06
N SER A 89 35.56 17.26 -0.48
CA SER A 89 35.60 18.58 0.15
C SER A 89 35.11 18.54 1.61
N ILE A 90 34.02 17.82 1.87
CA ILE A 90 33.44 17.67 3.22
C ILE A 90 34.41 16.91 4.12
N ILE A 91 34.96 15.79 3.67
CA ILE A 91 35.93 14.98 4.42
C ILE A 91 37.19 15.79 4.73
N ALA A 92 37.76 16.48 3.73
CA ALA A 92 38.95 17.30 3.92
C ALA A 92 38.73 18.43 4.95
N LYS A 93 37.52 18.99 5.01
CA LYS A 93 37.20 20.11 5.91
C LYS A 93 36.76 19.68 7.32
N TYR A 94 36.03 18.57 7.45
CA TYR A 94 35.35 18.18 8.70
C TYR A 94 35.76 16.79 9.20
N GLY A 95 36.68 16.10 8.52
CA GLY A 95 37.09 14.74 8.83
C GLY A 95 36.16 13.68 8.24
N PRO A 96 36.57 12.40 8.26
CA PRO A 96 35.86 11.30 7.61
C PRO A 96 34.48 11.01 8.22
N ASP A 97 34.31 11.21 9.53
CA ASP A 97 33.03 11.01 10.23
C ASP A 97 31.96 12.07 9.90
N SER A 98 32.26 13.01 9.01
CA SER A 98 31.31 14.01 8.52
C SER A 98 30.44 13.51 7.35
N VAL A 99 30.72 12.32 6.82
CA VAL A 99 29.92 11.64 5.79
C VAL A 99 29.42 10.29 6.29
N GLY A 100 28.42 9.71 5.62
CA GLY A 100 27.99 8.34 5.92
C GLY A 100 27.00 7.75 4.92
N PHE A 101 26.80 6.44 5.02
CA PHE A 101 25.89 5.66 4.18
C PHE A 101 24.77 5.05 5.03
N TYR A 102 23.52 5.25 4.61
CA TYR A 102 22.36 4.56 5.16
C TYR A 102 21.78 3.61 4.11
N ALA A 103 22.12 2.33 4.24
CA ALA A 103 21.80 1.28 3.27
C ALA A 103 20.63 0.39 3.75
N SER A 104 20.40 -0.71 3.04
CA SER A 104 19.16 -1.46 3.13
C SER A 104 19.37 -2.96 3.03
N GLY A 105 18.66 -3.75 3.83
CA GLY A 105 18.59 -5.22 3.69
C GLY A 105 17.97 -5.71 2.38
N GLN A 106 17.69 -4.81 1.44
CA GLN A 106 17.37 -5.10 0.04
C GLN A 106 18.61 -5.16 -0.86
N CYS A 107 19.73 -4.58 -0.44
CA CYS A 107 20.98 -4.61 -1.19
C CYS A 107 21.44 -6.05 -1.39
N LEU A 108 22.05 -6.33 -2.53
CA LEU A 108 22.74 -7.58 -2.79
C LEU A 108 24.04 -7.64 -1.97
N THR A 109 24.54 -8.85 -1.71
CA THR A 109 25.74 -9.05 -0.88
C THR A 109 26.95 -8.31 -1.46
N GLU A 110 27.05 -8.23 -2.79
CA GLU A 110 28.11 -7.51 -3.50
C GLU A 110 28.04 -5.99 -3.24
N GLU A 111 26.83 -5.43 -3.29
CA GLU A 111 26.58 -4.00 -3.04
C GLU A 111 26.92 -3.65 -1.60
N TYR A 112 26.51 -4.52 -0.68
CA TYR A 112 26.83 -4.44 0.73
C TYR A 112 28.34 -4.46 1.00
N TYR A 113 29.05 -5.38 0.36
CA TYR A 113 30.49 -5.50 0.47
C TYR A 113 31.20 -4.24 -0.02
N LEU A 114 30.81 -3.72 -1.19
CA LEU A 114 31.40 -2.50 -1.76
C LEU A 114 31.18 -1.28 -0.87
N ILE A 115 29.97 -1.06 -0.36
CA ILE A 115 29.68 0.06 0.55
C ILE A 115 30.54 -0.08 1.81
N ASN A 116 30.65 -1.28 2.39
CA ASN A 116 31.45 -1.51 3.58
C ASN A 116 32.94 -1.26 3.34
N LYS A 117 33.51 -1.85 2.27
CA LYS A 117 34.90 -1.67 1.87
C LYS A 117 35.22 -0.19 1.66
N LEU A 118 34.40 0.50 0.86
CA LEU A 118 34.56 1.93 0.59
C LEU A 118 34.51 2.77 1.86
N THR A 119 33.46 2.60 2.67
CA THR A 119 33.22 3.47 3.83
C THR A 119 34.31 3.29 4.88
N LYS A 120 34.63 2.05 5.25
CA LYS A 120 35.55 1.75 6.36
C LYS A 120 37.01 1.75 5.95
N GLY A 121 37.32 1.19 4.78
CA GLY A 121 38.69 1.07 4.29
C GLY A 121 39.22 2.37 3.68
N PHE A 122 38.41 3.06 2.87
CA PHE A 122 38.91 4.12 1.99
C PHE A 122 38.44 5.52 2.39
N LEU A 123 37.19 5.68 2.82
CA LEU A 123 36.73 6.94 3.41
C LEU A 123 37.21 7.10 4.86
N GLY A 124 37.60 6.01 5.52
CA GLY A 124 38.16 6.04 6.88
C GLY A 124 37.13 6.35 7.96
N THR A 125 35.85 6.00 7.76
CA THR A 125 34.79 6.14 8.77
C THR A 125 33.99 4.86 8.94
N ASN A 126 33.48 4.62 10.15
CA ASN A 126 32.54 3.53 10.41
C ASN A 126 31.06 3.97 10.27
N ASN A 127 30.78 5.18 9.75
CA ASN A 127 29.44 5.71 9.52
C ASN A 127 28.70 5.02 8.36
N LEU A 128 28.47 3.73 8.52
CA LEU A 128 27.65 2.88 7.68
C LEU A 128 26.66 2.17 8.59
N ASP A 129 25.37 2.42 8.42
CA ASP A 129 24.35 1.58 9.03
C ASP A 129 23.24 1.29 8.04
N THR A 130 22.36 0.37 8.40
CA THR A 130 21.26 -0.04 7.52
C THR A 130 19.95 -0.11 8.28
N ASN A 131 18.84 -0.16 7.54
CA ASN A 131 17.55 -0.49 8.14
C ASN A 131 17.50 -1.88 8.82
N SER A 132 18.52 -2.74 8.65
CA SER A 132 18.68 -3.96 9.44
C SER A 132 18.89 -3.65 10.93
N ARG A 133 19.41 -2.46 11.26
CA ARG A 133 19.45 -1.91 12.64
C ARG A 133 18.09 -1.93 13.30
N LEU A 134 17.06 -1.59 12.52
CA LEU A 134 15.68 -1.48 12.97
C LEU A 134 14.97 -2.84 13.00
N CYS A 135 15.67 -3.93 12.71
CA CYS A 135 15.06 -5.21 12.35
C CYS A 135 15.55 -6.36 13.25
N MET A 136 16.87 -6.58 13.28
CA MET A 136 17.45 -7.81 13.84
C MET A 136 18.60 -7.58 14.81
N SER A 137 19.04 -6.34 15.04
CA SER A 137 20.25 -6.06 15.81
C SER A 137 20.21 -6.65 17.22
N SER A 138 19.04 -6.67 17.87
CA SER A 138 18.87 -7.30 19.17
C SER A 138 19.01 -8.82 19.14
N ALA A 139 18.55 -9.46 18.06
CA ALA A 139 18.71 -10.91 17.87
C ALA A 139 20.16 -11.30 17.59
N VAL A 140 20.86 -10.50 16.77
CA VAL A 140 22.29 -10.66 16.49
C VAL A 140 23.10 -10.64 17.78
N VAL A 141 22.84 -9.66 18.64
CA VAL A 141 23.50 -9.56 19.95
C VAL A 141 23.10 -10.74 20.84
N GLY A 142 21.84 -11.18 20.83
CA GLY A 142 21.38 -12.36 21.54
C GLY A 142 22.16 -13.62 21.17
N TYR A 143 22.32 -13.91 19.87
CA TYR A 143 23.15 -15.01 19.40
C TYR A 143 24.62 -14.83 19.75
N LYS A 144 25.20 -13.65 19.55
CA LYS A 144 26.60 -13.39 19.91
C LYS A 144 26.85 -13.62 21.41
N GLN A 145 25.93 -13.21 22.26
CA GLN A 145 26.07 -13.36 23.71
C GLN A 145 25.91 -14.79 24.19
N THR A 146 25.10 -15.61 23.53
CA THR A 146 24.76 -16.98 23.98
C THR A 146 25.54 -18.07 23.24
N LEU A 147 25.81 -17.87 21.95
CA LEU A 147 26.46 -18.85 21.04
C LEU A 147 27.85 -18.41 20.56
N GLY A 148 28.24 -17.15 20.82
CA GLY A 148 29.56 -16.59 20.50
C GLY A 148 29.60 -15.75 19.22
N GLU A 149 28.65 -15.95 18.31
CA GLU A 149 28.60 -15.27 17.00
C GLU A 149 27.15 -15.15 16.49
N ASP A 150 26.89 -14.33 15.46
CA ASP A 150 25.58 -14.26 14.78
C ASP A 150 25.32 -15.49 13.92
N SER A 151 25.08 -16.62 14.59
CA SER A 151 24.95 -17.93 13.95
C SER A 151 23.58 -18.53 14.24
N VAL A 152 22.65 -18.37 13.29
CA VAL A 152 21.33 -19.01 13.36
C VAL A 152 21.53 -20.54 13.35
N PRO A 153 21.12 -21.29 14.38
CA PRO A 153 21.52 -22.70 14.51
C PRO A 153 20.69 -23.68 13.68
N CYS A 154 19.46 -23.33 13.30
CA CYS A 154 18.47 -24.24 12.70
C CYS A 154 18.24 -23.98 11.20
N SER A 155 17.38 -24.80 10.60
CA SER A 155 16.90 -24.71 9.22
C SER A 155 15.37 -24.65 9.15
N TYR A 156 14.81 -24.32 7.99
CA TYR A 156 13.36 -24.38 7.79
C TYR A 156 12.79 -25.80 7.83
N GLU A 157 13.62 -26.82 7.60
CA GLU A 157 13.18 -28.22 7.79
C GLU A 157 12.90 -28.57 9.24
N ASP A 158 13.50 -27.85 10.20
CA ASP A 158 13.24 -28.10 11.61
C ASP A 158 11.79 -27.80 11.99
N ILE A 159 11.10 -26.94 11.24
CA ILE A 159 9.66 -26.71 11.38
C ILE A 159 8.86 -27.97 11.03
N ASP A 160 9.31 -28.73 10.04
CA ASP A 160 8.65 -29.95 9.59
C ASP A 160 8.81 -31.09 10.62
N LEU A 161 9.76 -30.96 11.55
CA LEU A 161 10.16 -31.99 12.53
C LEU A 161 9.76 -31.65 13.97
N ALA A 162 9.63 -30.38 14.33
CA ALA A 162 9.30 -29.93 15.69
C ALA A 162 7.97 -30.52 16.18
N ASP A 163 7.87 -30.83 17.47
CA ASP A 163 6.61 -31.20 18.12
C ASP A 163 6.03 -30.05 18.95
N THR A 164 6.84 -29.07 19.32
CA THR A 164 6.40 -27.83 19.98
C THR A 164 7.07 -26.63 19.33
N LEU A 165 6.25 -25.66 18.90
CA LEU A 165 6.71 -24.40 18.34
C LEU A 165 6.18 -23.23 19.17
N LEU A 166 7.10 -22.40 19.68
CA LEU A 166 6.77 -21.12 20.31
C LEU A 166 7.03 -19.97 19.34
N VAL A 167 6.00 -19.23 18.98
CA VAL A 167 6.09 -18.01 18.16
C VAL A 167 5.97 -16.79 19.06
N ALA A 168 7.03 -16.00 19.17
CA ALA A 168 7.13 -14.86 20.07
C ALA A 168 7.22 -13.53 19.31
N GLY A 169 6.31 -12.61 19.59
CA GLY A 169 6.35 -11.26 19.02
C GLY A 169 6.37 -11.24 17.48
N ALA A 170 5.69 -12.20 16.85
CA ALA A 170 5.75 -12.44 15.42
C ALA A 170 4.39 -12.88 14.85
N ASN A 171 4.10 -12.45 13.62
CA ASN A 171 2.94 -12.89 12.85
C ASN A 171 3.38 -13.53 11.51
N PRO A 172 4.05 -14.70 11.54
CA PRO A 172 4.55 -15.36 10.33
C PRO A 172 3.42 -15.71 9.35
N ALA A 173 2.16 -15.84 9.79
CA ALA A 173 1.03 -16.05 8.89
C ALA A 173 0.89 -14.95 7.82
N TRP A 174 1.24 -13.71 8.14
CA TRP A 174 1.19 -12.56 7.24
C TRP A 174 2.56 -12.08 6.78
N CYS A 175 3.55 -12.08 7.68
CA CYS A 175 4.88 -11.54 7.42
C CYS A 175 5.78 -12.54 6.68
N HIS A 176 5.62 -13.85 6.96
CA HIS A 176 6.42 -14.93 6.38
C HIS A 176 5.54 -16.12 5.94
N PRO A 177 4.54 -15.90 5.05
CA PRO A 177 3.43 -16.85 4.90
C PRO A 177 3.86 -18.25 4.48
N ILE A 178 4.96 -18.39 3.74
CA ILE A 178 5.50 -19.68 3.27
C ILE A 178 6.13 -20.47 4.41
N ILE A 179 6.79 -19.81 5.36
CA ILE A 179 7.24 -20.44 6.60
C ILE A 179 6.03 -20.90 7.42
N PHE A 180 5.00 -20.07 7.51
CA PHE A 180 3.78 -20.47 8.21
C PHE A 180 3.01 -21.60 7.52
N ARG A 181 3.09 -21.75 6.19
CA ARG A 181 2.52 -22.92 5.48
C ARG A 181 3.15 -24.23 5.98
N ARG A 182 4.44 -24.23 6.32
CA ARG A 182 5.12 -25.40 6.91
C ARG A 182 4.57 -25.71 8.31
N VAL A 183 4.35 -24.68 9.13
CA VAL A 183 3.71 -24.83 10.45
C VAL A 183 2.30 -25.43 10.33
N GLU A 184 1.50 -24.95 9.39
CA GLU A 184 0.17 -25.50 9.14
C GLU A 184 0.22 -26.96 8.65
N ALA A 185 1.13 -27.27 7.72
CA ALA A 185 1.33 -28.63 7.25
C ALA A 185 1.76 -29.56 8.39
N ARG A 186 2.65 -29.10 9.26
CA ARG A 186 3.08 -29.84 10.45
C ARG A 186 1.93 -30.09 11.40
N LYS A 187 1.16 -29.06 11.75
CA LYS A 187 -0.02 -29.18 12.63
C LYS A 187 -1.09 -30.11 12.06
N ALA A 188 -1.29 -30.09 10.74
CA ALA A 188 -2.23 -31.00 10.08
C ALA A 188 -1.74 -32.45 10.05
N ALA A 189 -0.44 -32.68 9.86
CA ALA A 189 0.15 -34.02 9.81
C ALA A 189 0.39 -34.65 11.18
N PHE A 190 0.53 -33.83 12.24
CA PHE A 190 0.88 -34.28 13.58
C PHE A 190 -0.05 -33.64 14.62
N PRO A 191 -1.17 -34.30 15.00
CA PRO A 191 -2.18 -33.73 15.90
C PRO A 191 -1.67 -33.34 17.29
N ASP A 192 -0.61 -33.99 17.76
CA ASP A 192 0.01 -33.69 19.06
C ASP A 192 0.91 -32.44 19.02
N PHE A 193 1.18 -31.88 17.83
CA PHE A 193 1.98 -30.67 17.67
C PHE A 193 1.37 -29.51 18.45
N LYS A 194 2.18 -28.82 19.27
CA LYS A 194 1.74 -27.67 20.06
C LYS A 194 2.29 -26.37 19.49
N LEU A 195 1.39 -25.45 19.15
CA LEU A 195 1.69 -24.09 18.75
C LEU A 195 1.37 -23.13 19.89
N ILE A 196 2.41 -22.54 20.47
CA ILE A 196 2.31 -21.47 21.47
C ILE A 196 2.56 -20.14 20.77
N VAL A 197 1.72 -19.14 21.01
CA VAL A 197 1.90 -17.79 20.44
C VAL A 197 1.91 -16.76 21.56
N VAL A 198 2.98 -15.96 21.64
CA VAL A 198 3.13 -14.84 22.57
C VAL A 198 3.01 -13.54 21.80
N ASP A 199 1.87 -12.86 21.90
CA ASP A 199 1.59 -11.61 21.20
C ASP A 199 0.45 -10.85 21.90
N PRO A 200 0.57 -9.54 22.18
CA PRO A 200 -0.54 -8.74 22.75
C PRO A 200 -1.78 -8.70 21.84
N ARG A 201 -1.63 -9.03 20.55
CA ARG A 201 -2.70 -9.14 19.58
C ARG A 201 -2.99 -10.61 19.28
N ARG A 202 -4.26 -10.94 19.13
CA ARG A 202 -4.73 -12.22 18.57
C ARG A 202 -4.57 -12.18 17.05
N THR A 203 -3.32 -12.25 16.61
CA THR A 203 -2.92 -12.25 15.20
C THR A 203 -3.41 -13.50 14.46
N GLN A 204 -3.26 -13.52 13.14
CA GLN A 204 -3.63 -14.68 12.32
C GLN A 204 -2.81 -15.93 12.67
N THR A 205 -1.58 -15.76 13.14
CA THR A 205 -0.81 -16.84 13.77
C THR A 205 -1.43 -17.29 15.09
N ALA A 206 -1.81 -16.36 15.98
CA ALA A 206 -2.43 -16.67 17.27
C ALA A 206 -3.79 -17.37 17.14
N VAL A 207 -4.58 -17.09 16.09
CA VAL A 207 -5.86 -17.78 15.84
C VAL A 207 -5.69 -19.29 15.72
N MET A 208 -4.55 -19.77 15.21
CA MET A 208 -4.26 -21.20 15.04
C MET A 208 -3.50 -21.81 16.23
N ALA A 209 -3.17 -21.01 17.24
CA ALA A 209 -2.42 -21.46 18.40
C ALA A 209 -3.25 -22.41 19.27
N ASP A 210 -2.58 -23.39 19.86
CA ASP A 210 -3.13 -24.20 20.96
C ASP A 210 -3.12 -23.39 22.27
N LEU A 211 -2.16 -22.46 22.39
CA LEU A 211 -2.04 -21.54 23.51
C LEU A 211 -1.65 -20.15 23.01
N HIS A 212 -2.51 -19.15 23.26
CA HIS A 212 -2.22 -17.74 22.98
C HIS A 212 -1.97 -16.99 24.30
N LEU A 213 -0.72 -16.63 24.55
CA LEU A 213 -0.33 -15.79 25.68
C LEU A 213 -0.44 -14.31 25.27
N GLN A 214 -1.59 -13.71 25.55
CA GLN A 214 -1.87 -12.31 25.23
C GLN A 214 -1.23 -11.34 26.24
N ILE A 215 0.11 -11.29 26.26
CA ILE A 215 0.89 -10.55 27.26
C ILE A 215 0.67 -9.03 27.23
N LYS A 216 0.97 -8.37 28.35
CA LYS A 216 1.22 -6.93 28.39
C LYS A 216 2.52 -6.63 27.61
N PRO A 217 2.55 -5.66 26.68
CA PRO A 217 3.79 -5.29 26.00
C PRO A 217 4.92 -4.99 26.98
N GLY A 218 6.13 -5.49 26.70
CA GLY A 218 7.33 -5.22 27.50
C GLY A 218 7.58 -6.19 28.65
N THR A 219 6.72 -7.18 28.89
CA THR A 219 6.88 -8.17 29.99
C THR A 219 7.41 -9.52 29.50
N ASP A 220 8.04 -9.57 28.32
CA ASP A 220 8.50 -10.80 27.67
C ASP A 220 9.57 -11.53 28.51
N VAL A 221 10.54 -10.80 29.06
CA VAL A 221 11.61 -11.40 29.89
C VAL A 221 11.03 -12.05 31.15
N THR A 222 10.08 -11.37 31.82
CA THR A 222 9.36 -11.92 32.98
C THR A 222 8.64 -13.22 32.63
N LEU A 223 8.01 -13.29 31.44
CA LEU A 223 7.36 -14.51 30.96
C LEU A 223 8.38 -15.65 30.80
N TYR A 224 9.48 -15.41 30.09
CA TYR A 224 10.46 -16.47 29.82
C TYR A 224 11.20 -16.91 31.09
N HIS A 225 11.47 -16.01 32.03
CA HIS A 225 11.98 -16.38 33.35
C HIS A 225 10.99 -17.27 34.11
N ALA A 226 9.69 -16.97 34.07
CA ALA A 226 8.69 -17.79 34.72
C ALA A 226 8.56 -19.19 34.07
N ILE A 227 8.65 -19.26 32.74
CA ILE A 227 8.72 -20.54 32.03
C ILE A 227 9.97 -21.32 32.46
N ALA A 228 11.14 -20.68 32.43
CA ALA A 228 12.40 -21.31 32.83
C ALA A 228 12.36 -21.83 34.27
N ARG A 229 11.89 -21.01 35.22
CA ARG A 229 11.66 -21.44 36.61
C ARG A 229 10.78 -22.68 36.65
N GLY A 230 9.63 -22.65 35.96
CA GLY A 230 8.70 -23.78 35.95
C GLY A 230 9.31 -25.07 35.38
N LEU A 231 10.20 -24.96 34.39
CA LEU A 231 10.94 -26.09 33.84
C LEU A 231 11.95 -26.65 34.87
N ILE A 232 12.69 -25.77 35.55
CA ILE A 232 13.67 -26.15 36.58
C ILE A 232 12.97 -26.81 37.78
N ASP A 233 11.94 -26.16 38.34
CA ASP A 233 11.17 -26.65 39.49
C ASP A 233 10.59 -28.05 39.27
N ARG A 234 10.34 -28.43 38.00
CA ARG A 234 9.75 -29.72 37.61
C ARG A 234 10.77 -30.74 37.11
N GLY A 235 12.06 -30.39 37.06
CA GLY A 235 13.10 -31.27 36.51
C GLY A 235 12.94 -31.55 35.00
N LEU A 236 12.38 -30.59 34.25
CA LEU A 236 12.16 -30.68 32.79
C LEU A 236 13.28 -30.00 31.98
N ILE A 237 14.47 -29.91 32.56
CA ILE A 237 15.70 -29.37 31.95
C ILE A 237 16.64 -30.52 31.55
N ASP A 238 17.52 -30.28 30.59
CA ASP A 238 18.58 -31.23 30.21
C ASP A 238 19.85 -30.94 31.04
N GLN A 239 19.88 -31.48 32.26
CA GLN A 239 20.98 -31.27 33.20
C GLN A 239 22.32 -31.71 32.62
N ALA A 240 22.35 -32.84 31.90
CA ALA A 240 23.57 -33.36 31.29
C ALA A 240 24.10 -32.41 30.20
N PHE A 241 23.22 -31.83 29.38
CA PHE A 241 23.63 -30.81 28.42
C PHE A 241 24.15 -29.54 29.11
N ILE A 242 23.46 -29.08 30.15
CA ILE A 242 23.85 -27.89 30.92
C ILE A 242 25.26 -28.06 31.48
N ASP A 243 25.51 -29.15 32.21
CA ASP A 243 26.79 -29.42 32.88
C ASP A 243 27.94 -29.58 31.88
N ASN A 244 27.69 -30.25 30.74
CA ASN A 244 28.75 -30.59 29.79
C ASN A 244 29.00 -29.55 28.70
N HIS A 245 28.05 -28.65 28.42
CA HIS A 245 28.12 -27.80 27.23
C HIS A 245 27.76 -26.32 27.47
N THR A 246 27.42 -25.93 28.70
CA THR A 246 27.00 -24.54 28.99
C THR A 246 27.68 -23.94 30.22
N ASP A 247 27.76 -22.61 30.29
CA ASP A 247 28.16 -21.89 31.50
C ASP A 247 27.04 -20.92 31.94
N GLY A 248 27.05 -20.54 33.22
CA GLY A 248 26.17 -19.49 33.77
C GLY A 248 24.81 -19.95 34.33
N PHE A 249 24.55 -21.26 34.37
CA PHE A 249 23.27 -21.80 34.84
C PHE A 249 22.91 -21.42 36.27
N ASP A 250 23.86 -21.49 37.23
CA ASP A 250 23.55 -21.23 38.65
C ASP A 250 23.01 -19.83 38.90
N ALA A 251 23.67 -18.81 38.34
CA ALA A 251 23.21 -17.42 38.44
C ALA A 251 21.85 -17.22 37.75
N PHE A 252 21.61 -17.92 36.64
CA PHE A 252 20.32 -17.87 35.95
C PHE A 252 19.22 -18.54 36.79
N ASN A 253 19.52 -19.68 37.41
CA ASN A 253 18.63 -20.38 38.32
C ASN A 253 18.23 -19.48 39.50
N GLU A 254 19.19 -18.83 40.15
CA GLU A 254 18.90 -17.85 41.21
C GLU A 254 17.99 -16.72 40.71
N LYS A 255 18.27 -16.17 39.52
CA LYS A 255 17.49 -15.08 38.94
C LYS A 255 16.03 -15.44 38.71
N VAL A 256 15.76 -16.60 38.12
CA VAL A 256 14.38 -16.98 37.78
C VAL A 256 13.55 -17.34 39.01
N HIS A 257 14.20 -17.64 40.15
CA HIS A 257 13.53 -17.90 41.43
C HIS A 257 13.16 -16.64 42.22
N GLU A 258 13.65 -15.45 41.82
CA GLU A 258 13.30 -14.18 42.47
C GLU A 258 11.79 -13.86 42.45
N ARG A 259 11.02 -14.41 41.50
CA ARG A 259 9.56 -14.21 41.41
C ARG A 259 8.80 -15.51 41.31
N SER A 260 7.66 -15.59 41.99
CA SER A 260 6.72 -16.70 41.85
C SER A 260 6.04 -16.71 40.48
N LEU A 261 5.57 -17.89 40.04
CA LEU A 261 4.79 -18.04 38.81
C LEU A 261 3.51 -17.19 38.85
N LYS A 262 2.90 -17.03 40.03
CA LYS A 262 1.69 -16.21 40.23
C LYS A 262 1.98 -14.72 40.03
N GLU A 263 3.07 -14.22 40.60
CA GLU A 263 3.51 -12.83 40.41
C GLU A 263 3.86 -12.56 38.95
N ALA A 264 4.62 -13.45 38.31
CA ALA A 264 4.98 -13.31 36.91
C ALA A 264 3.75 -13.31 35.99
N ALA A 265 2.81 -14.24 36.17
CA ALA A 265 1.55 -14.25 35.40
C ALA A 265 0.76 -12.94 35.56
N SER A 266 0.72 -12.38 36.78
CA SER A 266 0.09 -11.08 37.05
C SER A 266 0.80 -9.93 36.34
N ILE A 267 2.14 -9.87 36.36
CA ILE A 267 2.93 -8.84 35.66
C ILE A 267 2.68 -8.92 34.16
N CYS A 268 2.75 -10.13 33.59
CA CYS A 268 2.50 -10.38 32.18
C CYS A 268 1.03 -10.18 31.79
N GLY A 269 0.11 -10.12 32.76
CA GLY A 269 -1.30 -9.93 32.53
C GLY A 269 -1.97 -11.11 31.83
N ILE A 270 -1.50 -12.33 32.10
CA ILE A 270 -2.01 -13.60 31.56
C ILE A 270 -2.55 -14.51 32.69
N PRO A 271 -3.46 -15.45 32.39
CA PRO A 271 -3.86 -16.46 33.36
C PRO A 271 -2.68 -17.32 33.82
N LEU A 272 -2.62 -17.65 35.11
CA LEU A 272 -1.60 -18.54 35.67
C LEU A 272 -1.64 -19.95 35.04
N GLU A 273 -2.85 -20.44 34.72
CA GLU A 273 -3.01 -21.75 34.08
C GLU A 273 -2.42 -21.78 32.67
N ASP A 274 -2.55 -20.69 31.91
CA ASP A 274 -1.95 -20.58 30.58
C ASP A 274 -0.41 -20.62 30.67
N LEU A 275 0.18 -19.96 31.67
CA LEU A 275 1.62 -20.05 31.95
C LEU A 275 2.05 -21.49 32.27
N LYS A 276 1.28 -22.22 33.08
CA LYS A 276 1.55 -23.63 33.40
C LYS A 276 1.48 -24.51 32.16
N TRP A 277 0.53 -24.27 31.24
CA TRP A 277 0.47 -24.99 29.97
C TRP A 277 1.67 -24.72 29.07
N ALA A 278 2.17 -23.48 29.04
CA ALA A 278 3.40 -23.17 28.30
C ALA A 278 4.60 -23.97 28.84
N ILE A 279 4.76 -24.02 30.17
CA ILE A 279 5.79 -24.83 30.84
C ILE A 279 5.63 -26.31 30.46
N GLU A 280 4.41 -26.82 30.50
CA GLU A 280 4.12 -28.22 30.22
C GLU A 280 4.44 -28.62 28.78
N TYR A 281 3.98 -27.83 27.80
CA TYR A 281 4.22 -28.09 26.39
C TYR A 281 5.71 -28.03 26.05
N ILE A 282 6.44 -27.05 26.57
CA ILE A 282 7.88 -26.92 26.31
C ILE A 282 8.65 -28.04 27.02
N GLY A 283 8.38 -28.30 28.29
CA GLY A 283 9.16 -29.27 29.07
C GLY A 283 8.98 -30.72 28.66
N ARG A 284 7.87 -31.07 27.99
CA ARG A 284 7.65 -32.42 27.44
C ARG A 284 8.03 -32.56 25.97
N SER A 285 8.44 -31.48 25.33
CA SER A 285 8.78 -31.47 23.91
C SER A 285 10.04 -32.29 23.64
N LYS A 286 10.02 -33.13 22.59
CA LYS A 286 11.21 -33.80 22.07
C LYS A 286 11.89 -32.95 21.01
N GLY A 287 11.14 -32.10 20.31
CA GLY A 287 11.64 -31.14 19.33
C GLY A 287 11.06 -29.76 19.59
N PHE A 288 11.73 -28.97 20.42
CA PHE A 288 11.31 -27.62 20.78
C PHE A 288 12.00 -26.59 19.90
N MET A 289 11.19 -25.81 19.21
CA MET A 289 11.65 -24.72 18.37
C MET A 289 11.02 -23.40 18.84
N SER A 290 11.79 -22.32 18.83
CA SER A 290 11.28 -20.97 19.03
C SER A 290 11.46 -20.12 17.77
N MET A 291 10.50 -19.25 17.50
CA MET A 291 10.49 -18.38 16.32
C MET A 291 10.07 -16.97 16.73
N TRP A 292 10.87 -15.95 16.41
CA TRP A 292 10.55 -14.58 16.81
C TRP A 292 11.00 -13.54 15.80
N THR A 293 10.54 -12.29 16.00
CA THR A 293 10.91 -11.14 15.15
C THR A 293 10.71 -9.82 15.91
N MET A 294 10.20 -8.78 15.24
CA MET A 294 10.06 -7.40 15.70
C MET A 294 9.40 -7.19 17.07
N GLY A 295 8.48 -8.04 17.53
CA GLY A 295 7.85 -7.87 18.85
C GLY A 295 8.84 -8.01 20.01
N LEU A 296 9.94 -8.73 19.79
CA LEU A 296 11.04 -8.83 20.73
C LEU A 296 12.16 -7.84 20.38
N ASN A 297 12.53 -7.76 19.10
CA ASN A 297 13.71 -7.01 18.66
C ASN A 297 13.55 -5.49 18.81
N GLN A 298 12.39 -4.95 18.44
CA GLN A 298 12.14 -3.50 18.43
C GLN A 298 11.68 -3.03 19.82
N SER A 299 12.59 -3.08 20.79
CA SER A 299 12.35 -2.78 22.20
C SER A 299 13.60 -2.22 22.87
N VAL A 300 13.45 -1.33 23.87
CA VAL A 300 14.58 -0.84 24.69
C VAL A 300 15.32 -1.91 25.50
N ILE A 301 14.75 -3.11 25.61
CA ILE A 301 15.37 -4.28 26.25
C ILE A 301 15.40 -5.47 25.29
N GLY A 302 15.46 -5.19 23.99
CA GLY A 302 15.40 -6.20 22.93
C GLY A 302 16.46 -7.30 23.10
N VAL A 303 17.67 -6.95 23.54
CA VAL A 303 18.73 -7.94 23.78
C VAL A 303 18.34 -8.90 24.90
N ASN A 304 17.83 -8.38 26.02
CA ASN A 304 17.41 -9.21 27.15
C ASN A 304 16.26 -10.16 26.77
N LYS A 305 15.31 -9.69 25.95
CA LYS A 305 14.23 -10.53 25.43
C LYS A 305 14.74 -11.69 24.57
N ASN A 306 15.71 -11.41 23.71
CA ASN A 306 16.34 -12.42 22.86
C ASN A 306 17.11 -13.45 23.69
N VAL A 307 17.97 -13.00 24.63
CA VAL A 307 18.76 -13.87 25.51
C VAL A 307 17.85 -14.76 26.36
N SER A 308 16.83 -14.19 27.01
CA SER A 308 15.91 -14.96 27.86
C SER A 308 15.11 -16.01 27.07
N LEU A 309 14.74 -15.74 25.81
CA LEU A 309 14.12 -16.74 24.94
C LEU A 309 15.10 -17.85 24.52
N ILE A 310 16.34 -17.50 24.14
CA ILE A 310 17.38 -18.47 23.76
C ILE A 310 17.75 -19.38 24.95
N ASN A 311 17.78 -18.84 26.17
CA ASN A 311 18.05 -19.63 27.37
C ASN A 311 17.06 -20.80 27.52
N LEU A 312 15.80 -20.68 27.07
CA LEU A 312 14.86 -21.80 27.10
C LEU A 312 15.33 -22.96 26.23
N SER A 313 15.89 -22.70 25.04
CA SER A 313 16.50 -23.72 24.19
C SER A 313 17.75 -24.33 24.83
N LEU A 314 18.56 -23.52 25.53
CA LEU A 314 19.79 -24.00 26.17
C LEU A 314 19.50 -24.89 27.39
N ILE A 315 18.62 -24.47 28.30
CA ILE A 315 18.32 -25.27 29.51
C ILE A 315 17.58 -26.56 29.19
N THR A 316 16.90 -26.64 28.05
CA THR A 316 16.22 -27.86 27.58
C THR A 316 17.11 -28.71 26.66
N GLY A 317 18.33 -28.26 26.32
CA GLY A 317 19.20 -28.96 25.37
C GLY A 317 18.65 -29.04 23.95
N GLN A 318 17.76 -28.12 23.57
CA GLN A 318 17.01 -28.09 22.30
C GLN A 318 17.72 -27.19 21.28
N ILE A 319 18.97 -27.53 20.98
CA ILE A 319 19.83 -26.87 19.99
C ILE A 319 20.76 -27.89 19.35
N GLY A 320 21.14 -27.71 18.08
CA GLY A 320 22.00 -28.65 17.35
C GLY A 320 21.33 -29.98 16.99
N LYS A 321 20.02 -30.12 17.22
CA LYS A 321 19.25 -31.36 16.99
C LYS A 321 18.14 -31.14 15.94
N PRO A 322 17.69 -32.17 15.21
CA PRO A 322 16.56 -32.07 14.30
C PRO A 322 15.27 -31.65 15.00
N GLY A 323 14.54 -30.69 14.42
CA GLY A 323 13.28 -30.19 14.98
C GLY A 323 13.45 -29.19 16.14
N THR A 324 14.66 -28.68 16.33
CA THR A 324 15.01 -27.84 17.49
C THR A 324 15.63 -26.52 17.11
N GLY A 325 15.64 -25.60 18.06
CA GLY A 325 16.52 -24.45 18.04
C GLY A 325 15.80 -23.10 17.95
N PRO A 326 16.51 -22.04 18.32
CA PRO A 326 16.03 -20.68 18.19
C PRO A 326 16.15 -20.17 16.74
N LEU A 327 15.03 -19.75 16.14
CA LEU A 327 14.96 -19.14 14.80
C LEU A 327 14.45 -17.69 14.83
N SER A 328 15.37 -16.74 14.70
CA SER A 328 15.00 -15.36 14.42
C SER A 328 14.61 -15.17 12.94
N LEU A 329 13.39 -14.71 12.68
CA LEU A 329 12.91 -14.45 11.32
C LEU A 329 13.40 -13.10 10.81
N THR A 330 14.18 -13.09 9.73
CA THR A 330 14.63 -11.85 9.10
C THR A 330 13.48 -11.17 8.35
N GLY A 331 13.35 -9.85 8.50
CA GLY A 331 12.28 -9.08 7.85
C GLY A 331 12.54 -8.84 6.36
N GLN A 332 13.74 -8.36 6.04
CA GLN A 332 14.17 -7.99 4.67
C GLN A 332 14.91 -9.14 3.97
N PRO A 333 14.95 -9.16 2.62
CA PRO A 333 15.32 -10.36 1.89
C PRO A 333 16.81 -10.71 2.01
N ASN A 334 17.67 -9.72 2.26
CA ASN A 334 19.12 -9.90 2.40
C ASN A 334 19.69 -9.22 3.65
N ALA A 335 18.90 -9.09 4.71
CA ALA A 335 19.40 -8.53 5.97
C ALA A 335 20.57 -9.35 6.54
N MET A 336 20.66 -10.65 6.24
CA MET A 336 21.77 -11.50 6.69
C MET A 336 23.04 -11.25 5.87
N GLY A 337 22.94 -11.17 4.54
CA GLY A 337 24.09 -10.82 3.68
C GLY A 337 24.75 -9.50 4.06
N GLY A 338 23.96 -8.50 4.44
CA GLY A 338 24.51 -7.24 4.97
C GLY A 338 25.29 -7.38 6.28
N ARG A 339 24.99 -8.37 7.11
CA ARG A 339 25.74 -8.61 8.36
C ARG A 339 27.00 -9.43 8.11
N GLU A 340 26.94 -10.38 7.20
CA GLU A 340 28.08 -11.18 6.73
C GLU A 340 29.20 -10.29 6.16
N THR A 341 28.83 -9.23 5.43
CA THR A 341 29.78 -8.29 4.84
C THR A 341 30.19 -7.15 5.77
N GLY A 342 29.59 -7.01 6.96
CA GLY A 342 29.91 -5.96 7.92
C GLY A 342 29.18 -4.62 7.71
N GLY A 343 28.04 -4.60 7.00
CA GLY A 343 27.23 -3.42 6.66
C GLY A 343 26.50 -2.73 7.83
N MET A 344 27.07 -2.72 9.02
CA MET A 344 26.58 -2.00 10.20
C MET A 344 27.72 -1.26 10.91
N ALA A 345 27.37 -0.22 11.66
CA ALA A 345 28.33 0.73 12.22
C ALA A 345 29.33 0.11 13.21
N ASN A 346 29.00 -1.06 13.73
CA ASN A 346 29.75 -1.78 14.76
C ASN A 346 30.28 -3.15 14.29
N LEU A 347 30.15 -3.50 13.01
CA LEU A 347 30.59 -4.80 12.48
C LEU A 347 31.81 -4.65 11.56
N LEU A 348 32.62 -5.69 11.41
CA LEU A 348 33.54 -5.85 10.28
C LEU A 348 33.08 -7.02 9.40
N SER A 349 33.63 -7.10 8.19
CA SER A 349 33.32 -8.18 7.24
C SER A 349 33.71 -9.56 7.78
N ALA A 350 33.02 -10.58 7.30
CA ALA A 350 33.23 -11.99 7.65
C ALA A 350 33.20 -12.26 9.17
N HIS A 351 32.26 -11.59 9.85
CA HIS A 351 32.05 -11.66 11.31
C HIS A 351 33.30 -11.35 12.15
N ARG A 352 34.27 -10.62 11.59
CA ARG A 352 35.39 -10.09 12.35
C ARG A 352 34.88 -9.09 13.40
N ASP A 353 35.41 -9.22 14.61
CA ASP A 353 35.08 -8.32 15.70
C ASP A 353 35.80 -6.97 15.53
N LEU A 354 35.03 -5.88 15.36
CA LEU A 354 35.55 -4.52 15.27
C LEU A 354 36.40 -4.13 16.48
N ALA A 355 36.07 -4.62 17.68
CA ALA A 355 36.80 -4.31 18.89
C ALA A 355 38.19 -4.98 18.95
N ASN A 356 38.41 -6.03 18.16
CA ASN A 356 39.67 -6.78 18.16
C ASN A 356 40.71 -6.14 17.20
N PRO A 357 41.86 -5.66 17.71
CA PRO A 357 42.92 -5.06 16.87
C PRO A 357 43.47 -5.99 15.80
N ALA A 358 43.62 -7.29 16.10
CA ALA A 358 44.13 -8.27 15.13
C ALA A 358 43.17 -8.45 13.95
N HIS A 359 41.87 -8.50 14.24
CA HIS A 359 40.83 -8.55 13.21
C HIS A 359 40.82 -7.29 12.35
N ARG A 360 40.97 -6.10 12.94
CA ARG A 360 41.09 -4.84 12.18
C ARG A 360 42.30 -4.87 11.24
N GLN A 361 43.45 -5.33 11.75
CA GLN A 361 44.66 -5.43 10.94
C GLN A 361 44.51 -6.44 9.79
N GLU A 362 43.84 -7.57 10.03
CA GLU A 362 43.55 -8.56 8.99
C GLU A 362 42.73 -7.97 7.84
N ILE A 363 41.65 -7.25 8.17
CA ILE A 363 40.81 -6.56 7.17
C ILE A 363 41.60 -5.47 6.43
N ALA A 364 42.36 -4.64 7.17
CA ALA A 364 43.17 -3.57 6.57
C ALA A 364 44.21 -4.14 5.58
N THR A 365 44.91 -5.19 6.00
CA THR A 365 45.90 -5.91 5.16
C THR A 365 45.23 -6.50 3.91
N PHE A 366 44.07 -7.13 4.07
CA PHE A 366 43.35 -7.72 2.94
C PHE A 366 42.88 -6.68 1.91
N TRP A 367 42.42 -5.51 2.36
CA TRP A 367 42.00 -4.42 1.48
C TRP A 367 43.15 -3.56 0.95
N GLY A 368 44.37 -3.73 1.47
CA GLY A 368 45.54 -2.94 1.06
C GLY A 368 45.51 -1.51 1.60
N VAL A 369 44.95 -1.30 2.80
CA VAL A 369 44.91 -0.01 3.49
C VAL A 369 45.70 -0.07 4.80
N ASP A 370 46.19 1.07 5.28
CA ASP A 370 47.04 1.11 6.48
C ASP A 370 46.30 0.65 7.74
N SER A 371 45.04 1.05 7.88
CA SER A 371 44.19 0.70 9.02
C SER A 371 42.71 0.88 8.69
N VAL A 372 41.85 0.28 9.51
CA VAL A 372 40.41 0.58 9.56
C VAL A 372 40.06 1.20 10.92
N PRO A 373 39.06 2.09 11.02
CA PRO A 373 38.76 2.81 12.26
C PRO A 373 38.42 1.86 13.42
N ASP A 374 38.88 2.20 14.62
CA ASP A 374 38.79 1.35 15.82
C ASP A 374 37.52 1.59 16.66
N LYS A 375 36.78 2.67 16.40
CA LYS A 375 35.54 3.03 17.08
C LYS A 375 34.32 2.72 16.23
N PRO A 376 33.21 2.22 16.80
CA PRO A 376 31.95 2.13 16.10
C PRO A 376 31.52 3.48 15.52
N GLY A 377 30.95 3.48 14.32
CA GLY A 377 30.36 4.67 13.72
C GLY A 377 29.00 5.02 14.32
N LEU A 378 28.40 6.06 13.76
CA LEU A 378 27.04 6.47 14.10
C LEU A 378 26.03 5.41 13.64
N THR A 379 25.11 5.02 14.53
CA THR A 379 24.01 4.11 14.20
C THR A 379 22.94 4.80 13.36
N ALA A 380 22.00 4.04 12.80
CA ALA A 380 20.93 4.56 11.95
C ALA A 380 20.19 5.76 12.57
N THR A 381 19.83 5.73 13.86
CA THR A 381 19.19 6.88 14.51
C THR A 381 20.17 8.00 14.83
N ASP A 382 21.41 7.67 15.21
CA ASP A 382 22.43 8.65 15.56
C ASP A 382 22.94 9.43 14.34
N MET A 383 22.95 8.82 13.15
CA MET A 383 23.30 9.48 11.89
C MET A 383 22.34 10.63 11.60
N PHE A 384 21.03 10.42 11.75
CA PHE A 384 20.05 11.47 11.50
C PHE A 384 20.07 12.54 12.61
N ALA A 385 20.31 12.14 13.86
CA ALA A 385 20.57 13.12 14.92
C ALA A 385 21.81 13.99 14.61
N ALA A 386 22.88 13.39 14.08
CA ALA A 386 24.11 14.07 13.70
C ALA A 386 23.96 14.96 12.46
N LEU A 387 23.09 14.60 11.51
CA LEU A 387 22.73 15.49 10.40
C LEU A 387 21.96 16.71 10.90
N ARG A 388 21.00 16.49 11.80
CA ARG A 388 20.17 17.56 12.36
C ARG A 388 21.02 18.60 13.12
N ASP A 389 21.92 18.14 14.00
CA ASP A 389 22.80 19.03 14.79
C ASP A 389 24.06 19.48 14.03
N GLY A 390 24.28 18.92 12.83
CA GLY A 390 25.36 19.28 11.94
C GLY A 390 26.70 18.62 12.26
N ARG A 391 26.82 17.65 13.18
CA ARG A 391 28.05 16.85 13.30
C ARG A 391 28.37 16.07 12.03
N MET A 392 27.34 15.48 11.41
CA MET A 392 27.43 14.89 10.07
C MET A 392 26.92 15.90 9.02
N LYS A 393 27.54 15.95 7.86
CA LYS A 393 27.27 16.94 6.81
C LYS A 393 26.61 16.32 5.58
N ALA A 394 26.97 15.10 5.22
CA ALA A 394 26.45 14.43 4.03
C ALA A 394 26.03 13.01 4.33
N ILE A 395 24.99 12.56 3.65
CA ILE A 395 24.48 11.19 3.74
C ILE A 395 24.14 10.66 2.35
N TRP A 396 24.48 9.39 2.13
CA TRP A 396 24.02 8.64 0.97
C TRP A 396 23.04 7.55 1.40
N ILE A 397 21.80 7.68 0.95
CA ILE A 397 20.70 6.78 1.27
C ILE A 397 20.51 5.81 0.09
N VAL A 398 20.63 4.50 0.36
CA VAL A 398 20.64 3.46 -0.68
C VAL A 398 19.47 2.49 -0.47
N CYS A 399 18.60 2.35 -1.46
CA CYS A 399 17.51 1.37 -1.50
C CYS A 399 16.58 1.38 -0.28
N THR A 400 16.34 2.54 0.33
CA THR A 400 15.48 2.67 1.52
C THR A 400 14.84 4.04 1.68
N ASN A 401 13.76 4.12 2.47
CA ASN A 401 12.95 5.32 2.69
C ASN A 401 12.91 5.69 4.20
N PRO A 402 13.97 6.32 4.75
CA PRO A 402 14.04 6.72 6.16
C PRO A 402 12.90 7.64 6.58
N MET A 403 12.38 8.47 5.66
CA MET A 403 11.28 9.39 5.93
C MET A 403 9.99 8.72 6.41
N VAL A 404 9.87 7.40 6.24
CA VAL A 404 8.74 6.60 6.70
C VAL A 404 9.17 5.52 7.69
N SER A 405 10.36 4.94 7.54
CA SER A 405 10.77 3.76 8.30
C SER A 405 11.46 4.02 9.64
N LEU A 406 12.16 5.16 9.79
CA LEU A 406 12.85 5.51 11.03
C LEU A 406 11.86 6.06 12.09
N PRO A 407 12.12 5.81 13.39
CA PRO A 407 11.34 6.40 14.47
C PRO A 407 11.48 7.92 14.50
N ASP A 408 10.51 8.60 15.09
CA ASP A 408 10.46 10.06 15.20
C ASP A 408 10.74 10.74 13.85
N SER A 409 9.84 10.51 12.90
CA SER A 409 10.03 10.93 11.51
C SER A 409 10.15 12.45 11.32
N ARG A 410 9.83 13.27 12.33
CA ARG A 410 10.04 14.72 12.31
C ARG A 410 11.52 15.08 12.44
N ILE A 411 12.24 14.41 13.35
CA ILE A 411 13.70 14.56 13.47
C ILE A 411 14.39 14.14 12.17
N VAL A 412 13.92 13.07 11.54
CA VAL A 412 14.44 12.58 10.25
C VAL A 412 14.24 13.63 9.15
N GLU A 413 13.07 14.26 9.12
CA GLU A 413 12.75 15.32 8.17
C GLU A 413 13.64 16.55 8.35
N GLU A 414 13.76 17.03 9.60
CA GLU A 414 14.67 18.12 9.96
C GLU A 414 16.13 17.80 9.63
N ALA A 415 16.56 16.56 9.89
CA ALA A 415 17.91 16.09 9.58
C ALA A 415 18.22 16.20 8.09
N LEU A 416 17.31 15.76 7.22
CA LEU A 416 17.49 15.85 5.76
C LEU A 416 17.45 17.31 5.27
N GLN A 417 16.60 18.15 5.88
CA GLN A 417 16.55 19.59 5.60
C GLN A 417 17.81 20.34 6.05
N ASN A 418 18.50 19.87 7.10
CA ASN A 418 19.72 20.47 7.63
C ASN A 418 21.01 19.92 7.02
N ALA A 419 20.98 18.69 6.47
CA ALA A 419 22.12 18.09 5.79
C ALA A 419 22.68 19.05 4.73
N ARG A 420 24.00 19.04 4.51
CA ARG A 420 24.62 19.84 3.44
C ARG A 420 24.52 19.18 2.07
N PHE A 421 24.44 17.86 2.05
CA PHE A 421 24.31 17.08 0.83
C PHE A 421 23.62 15.75 1.10
N VAL A 422 22.53 15.48 0.39
CA VAL A 422 21.75 14.24 0.47
C VAL A 422 21.77 13.56 -0.89
N VAL A 423 22.34 12.36 -0.95
CA VAL A 423 22.28 11.48 -2.12
C VAL A 423 21.21 10.42 -1.88
N VAL A 424 20.29 10.25 -2.83
CA VAL A 424 19.28 9.19 -2.79
C VAL A 424 19.45 8.29 -4.01
N GLN A 425 19.83 7.04 -3.75
CA GLN A 425 19.92 5.98 -4.75
C GLN A 425 18.73 5.04 -4.58
N ASP A 426 17.76 5.13 -5.47
CA ASP A 426 16.50 4.38 -5.41
C ASP A 426 16.02 4.02 -6.82
N ILE A 427 15.05 3.11 -6.90
CA ILE A 427 14.41 2.70 -8.14
C ILE A 427 13.14 3.52 -8.45
N SER A 428 12.53 4.12 -7.42
CA SER A 428 11.18 4.70 -7.49
C SER A 428 11.13 6.14 -6.98
N ASN A 429 10.41 6.99 -7.71
CA ASN A 429 10.09 8.36 -7.29
C ASN A 429 9.00 8.42 -6.20
N ARG A 430 8.41 7.27 -5.80
CA ARG A 430 7.45 7.19 -4.69
C ARG A 430 8.10 7.23 -3.31
N SER A 431 9.42 7.11 -3.23
CA SER A 431 10.12 7.24 -1.95
C SER A 431 10.05 8.67 -1.44
N ASP A 432 9.41 8.90 -0.29
CA ASP A 432 9.28 10.22 0.35
C ASP A 432 10.64 10.92 0.57
N THR A 433 11.72 10.13 0.63
CA THR A 433 13.08 10.62 0.81
C THR A 433 13.62 11.34 -0.44
N VAL A 434 13.14 11.01 -1.65
CA VAL A 434 13.60 11.63 -2.91
C VAL A 434 13.37 13.15 -2.92
N ALA A 435 12.31 13.63 -2.27
CA ALA A 435 12.01 15.06 -2.21
C ALA A 435 13.13 15.90 -1.57
N TYR A 436 13.92 15.30 -0.66
CA TYR A 436 15.01 15.93 0.08
C TYR A 436 16.39 15.72 -0.55
N ALA A 437 16.47 14.99 -1.67
CA ALA A 437 17.72 14.72 -2.34
C ALA A 437 18.27 15.98 -3.00
N ASP A 438 19.57 16.20 -2.82
CA ASP A 438 20.35 17.11 -3.65
C ASP A 438 20.82 16.40 -4.94
N LEU A 439 21.02 15.07 -4.86
CA LEU A 439 21.36 14.18 -5.97
C LEU A 439 20.53 12.89 -5.92
N VAL A 440 19.87 12.55 -7.01
CA VAL A 440 19.11 11.31 -7.20
C VAL A 440 19.83 10.44 -8.22
N LEU A 441 20.10 9.19 -7.85
CA LEU A 441 20.78 8.20 -8.69
C LEU A 441 19.82 7.04 -9.00
N PRO A 442 19.41 6.84 -10.27
CA PRO A 442 18.48 5.79 -10.64
C PRO A 442 19.15 4.40 -10.60
N ALA A 443 18.67 3.54 -9.70
CA ALA A 443 19.20 2.19 -9.53
C ALA A 443 18.43 1.14 -10.36
N ALA A 444 19.08 0.02 -10.65
CA ALA A 444 18.45 -1.18 -11.20
C ALA A 444 17.70 -1.98 -10.12
N GLY A 445 16.47 -2.38 -10.42
CA GLY A 445 15.59 -3.14 -9.54
C GLY A 445 15.77 -4.66 -9.61
N TRP A 446 14.90 -5.37 -8.90
CA TRP A 446 14.85 -6.84 -8.96
C TRP A 446 14.58 -7.31 -10.40
N GLY A 447 15.39 -8.24 -10.89
CA GLY A 447 15.32 -8.74 -12.27
C GLY A 447 16.14 -7.96 -13.29
N GLU A 448 16.63 -6.78 -12.93
CA GLU A 448 17.41 -5.88 -13.79
C GLU A 448 18.93 -5.94 -13.49
N LYS A 449 19.30 -6.57 -12.37
CA LYS A 449 20.68 -6.75 -11.89
C LYS A 449 20.93 -8.19 -11.39
N ILE A 450 22.21 -8.52 -11.20
CA ILE A 450 22.68 -9.83 -10.70
C ILE A 450 23.41 -9.68 -9.37
N GLY A 451 23.45 -10.78 -8.61
CA GLY A 451 24.21 -10.88 -7.36
C GLY A 451 23.60 -11.93 -6.44
N THR A 452 23.86 -11.82 -5.15
CA THR A 452 23.47 -12.83 -4.16
C THR A 452 22.67 -12.26 -2.99
N MET A 453 21.84 -13.11 -2.37
CA MET A 453 21.14 -12.83 -1.12
C MET A 453 21.20 -14.02 -0.17
N THR A 454 21.27 -13.75 1.14
CA THR A 454 21.22 -14.74 2.22
C THR A 454 19.94 -14.58 3.06
N ASN A 455 19.16 -15.66 3.17
CA ASN A 455 17.86 -15.68 3.86
C ASN A 455 17.96 -15.96 5.39
N SER A 456 16.84 -16.11 6.10
CA SER A 456 16.82 -16.32 7.57
C SER A 456 17.50 -17.62 8.03
N GLU A 457 17.58 -18.65 7.18
CA GLU A 457 18.22 -19.93 7.50
C GLU A 457 19.64 -20.06 6.93
N ARG A 458 20.30 -18.92 6.65
CA ARG A 458 21.69 -18.86 6.12
C ARG A 458 21.84 -19.37 4.69
N ARG A 459 20.74 -19.53 3.96
CA ARG A 459 20.76 -20.03 2.58
C ARG A 459 21.09 -18.89 1.63
N VAL A 460 22.21 -19.05 0.92
CA VAL A 460 22.69 -18.14 -0.13
C VAL A 460 22.04 -18.52 -1.46
N SER A 461 21.50 -17.52 -2.13
CA SER A 461 20.79 -17.66 -3.40
C SER A 461 21.31 -16.65 -4.43
N TYR A 462 21.41 -17.08 -5.69
CA TYR A 462 21.74 -16.21 -6.82
C TYR A 462 20.48 -15.55 -7.41
N LEU A 463 20.57 -14.27 -7.74
CA LEU A 463 19.53 -13.53 -8.46
C LEU A 463 19.95 -13.39 -9.93
N ASN A 464 19.22 -14.07 -10.81
CA ASN A 464 19.39 -13.90 -12.25
C ASN A 464 18.70 -12.64 -12.77
N LYS A 465 19.33 -12.00 -13.75
CA LYS A 465 18.76 -10.92 -14.56
C LYS A 465 17.88 -11.51 -15.67
N PHE A 466 16.71 -10.92 -15.89
CA PHE A 466 15.76 -11.30 -16.96
C PHE A 466 15.09 -10.08 -17.62
N ALA A 467 15.38 -8.88 -17.15
CA ALA A 467 14.96 -7.60 -17.73
C ALA A 467 16.16 -6.65 -17.80
N GLU A 468 16.08 -5.66 -18.68
CA GLU A 468 17.05 -4.56 -18.73
C GLU A 468 16.59 -3.42 -17.79
N PRO A 469 17.52 -2.73 -17.10
CA PRO A 469 17.18 -1.52 -16.37
C PRO A 469 16.54 -0.47 -17.29
N PRO A 470 15.47 0.23 -16.87
CA PRO A 470 14.81 1.23 -17.69
C PRO A 470 15.62 2.53 -17.77
N GLY A 471 15.59 3.19 -18.93
CA GLY A 471 16.30 4.45 -19.16
C GLY A 471 17.81 4.28 -19.06
N GLU A 472 18.45 5.09 -18.22
CA GLU A 472 19.89 5.06 -17.91
C GLU A 472 20.17 4.45 -16.53
N ALA A 473 19.20 3.79 -15.90
CA ALA A 473 19.39 3.19 -14.58
C ALA A 473 20.54 2.17 -14.56
N LYS A 474 21.34 2.16 -13.49
CA LYS A 474 22.52 1.28 -13.34
C LYS A 474 22.40 0.35 -12.14
N PRO A 475 22.99 -0.87 -12.18
CA PRO A 475 23.13 -1.70 -10.98
C PRO A 475 23.83 -0.96 -9.86
N ASP A 476 23.35 -1.10 -8.62
CA ASP A 476 23.90 -0.40 -7.46
C ASP A 476 25.41 -0.63 -7.29
N ALA A 477 25.88 -1.86 -7.51
CA ALA A 477 27.30 -2.21 -7.43
C ALA A 477 28.16 -1.37 -8.38
N GLU A 478 27.68 -1.13 -9.60
CA GLU A 478 28.35 -0.30 -10.60
C GLU A 478 28.43 1.16 -10.15
N ILE A 479 27.31 1.71 -9.65
CA ILE A 479 27.26 3.07 -9.12
C ILE A 479 28.30 3.26 -8.01
N ILE A 480 28.39 2.30 -7.08
CA ILE A 480 29.28 2.38 -5.92
C ILE A 480 30.75 2.31 -6.32
N TRP A 481 31.15 1.34 -7.17
CA TRP A 481 32.56 1.26 -7.56
C TRP A 481 32.97 2.40 -8.48
N THR A 482 32.08 2.92 -9.33
CA THR A 482 32.39 4.08 -10.18
C THR A 482 32.55 5.33 -9.33
N PHE A 483 31.71 5.52 -8.31
CA PHE A 483 31.92 6.57 -7.32
C PHE A 483 33.28 6.43 -6.61
N ALA A 484 33.65 5.22 -6.18
CA ALA A 484 34.96 4.97 -5.56
C ALA A 484 36.13 5.31 -6.50
N GLN A 485 36.01 5.00 -7.79
CA GLN A 485 36.97 5.39 -8.82
C GLN A 485 37.08 6.92 -8.95
N LYS A 486 35.95 7.65 -8.99
CA LYS A 486 35.93 9.12 -9.04
C LYS A 486 36.47 9.78 -7.76
N MET A 487 36.39 9.09 -6.62
CA MET A 487 37.04 9.50 -5.35
C MET A 487 38.56 9.29 -5.34
N GLY A 488 39.14 8.69 -6.41
CA GLY A 488 40.58 8.44 -6.53
C GLY A 488 41.02 7.05 -6.07
N PHE A 489 40.10 6.12 -5.79
CA PHE A 489 40.42 4.77 -5.31
C PHE A 489 40.41 3.71 -6.41
N GLY A 490 40.70 4.10 -7.67
CA GLY A 490 40.49 3.27 -8.85
C GLY A 490 41.14 1.89 -8.81
N ASP A 491 42.37 1.79 -8.30
CA ASP A 491 43.13 0.53 -8.24
C ASP A 491 42.47 -0.53 -7.36
N ALA A 492 41.86 -0.11 -6.24
CA ALA A 492 41.19 -1.01 -5.30
C ALA A 492 39.73 -1.34 -5.68
N PHE A 493 39.19 -0.61 -6.66
CA PHE A 493 37.80 -0.73 -7.14
C PHE A 493 37.73 -0.94 -8.67
N ALA A 494 38.75 -1.58 -9.25
CA ALA A 494 38.83 -1.89 -10.67
C ALA A 494 37.94 -3.09 -11.09
N TYR A 495 36.70 -3.12 -10.61
CA TYR A 495 35.73 -4.16 -10.94
C TYR A 495 35.04 -3.87 -12.28
N THR A 496 34.76 -4.93 -13.02
CA THR A 496 33.95 -4.88 -14.26
C THR A 496 32.70 -5.74 -14.18
N HIS A 497 32.58 -6.59 -13.16
CA HIS A 497 31.45 -7.50 -12.99
C HIS A 497 31.20 -7.85 -11.50
N PRO A 498 29.94 -7.92 -11.03
CA PRO A 498 29.61 -8.26 -9.63
C PRO A 498 30.21 -9.58 -9.12
N ALA A 499 30.45 -10.56 -10.00
CA ALA A 499 31.11 -11.82 -9.63
C ALA A 499 32.50 -11.60 -9.01
N GLN A 500 33.28 -10.63 -9.50
CA GLN A 500 34.61 -10.33 -8.96
C GLN A 500 34.52 -9.79 -7.52
N VAL A 501 33.48 -9.00 -7.24
CA VAL A 501 33.18 -8.46 -5.92
C VAL A 501 32.79 -9.60 -4.97
N TYR A 502 31.92 -10.50 -5.43
CA TYR A 502 31.53 -11.67 -4.65
C TYR A 502 32.72 -12.59 -4.35
N ASP A 503 33.58 -12.86 -5.35
CA ASP A 503 34.77 -13.69 -5.17
C ASP A 503 35.75 -13.07 -4.15
N GLU A 504 35.85 -11.74 -4.10
CA GLU A 504 36.63 -11.05 -3.06
C GLU A 504 36.02 -11.23 -1.67
N HIS A 505 34.70 -11.07 -1.53
CA HIS A 505 34.01 -11.38 -0.28
C HIS A 505 34.19 -12.84 0.14
N VAL A 506 34.06 -13.79 -0.79
CA VAL A 506 34.28 -15.23 -0.56
C VAL A 506 35.68 -15.48 -0.01
N ARG A 507 36.73 -14.93 -0.63
CA ARG A 507 38.12 -15.06 -0.14
C ARG A 507 38.28 -14.58 1.30
N LEU A 508 37.59 -13.50 1.67
CA LEU A 508 37.64 -12.93 3.01
C LEU A 508 36.99 -13.83 4.07
N THR A 509 36.06 -14.72 3.67
CA THR A 509 35.39 -15.65 4.61
C THR A 509 36.20 -16.91 4.92
N LYS A 510 37.31 -17.15 4.21
CA LYS A 510 38.11 -18.36 4.36
C LYS A 510 38.61 -18.55 5.81
N GLY A 511 38.38 -19.73 6.37
CA GLY A 511 38.78 -20.08 7.73
C GLY A 511 37.93 -19.44 8.84
N THR A 512 36.83 -18.78 8.49
CA THR A 512 35.86 -18.24 9.46
C THR A 512 34.73 -19.23 9.74
N ASN A 513 33.90 -18.97 10.74
CA ASN A 513 32.71 -19.80 11.00
C ASN A 513 31.60 -19.62 9.96
N ILE A 514 31.71 -18.64 9.05
CA ILE A 514 30.78 -18.45 7.93
C ILE A 514 31.36 -18.89 6.59
N ASP A 515 32.52 -19.55 6.58
CA ASP A 515 33.32 -19.83 5.38
C ASP A 515 32.47 -20.30 4.19
N ILE A 516 32.47 -19.51 3.12
CA ILE A 516 31.79 -19.79 1.85
C ILE A 516 32.78 -19.98 0.69
N THR A 517 34.03 -20.35 0.96
CA THR A 517 35.10 -20.56 -0.04
C THR A 517 34.68 -21.50 -1.16
N GLY A 518 33.78 -22.45 -0.89
CA GLY A 518 33.22 -23.34 -1.89
C GLY A 518 32.19 -22.71 -2.83
N LEU A 519 31.70 -21.49 -2.58
CA LEU A 519 30.68 -20.83 -3.38
C LEU A 519 31.30 -19.90 -4.44
N SER A 520 30.58 -19.79 -5.55
CA SER A 520 30.79 -18.80 -6.59
C SER A 520 29.44 -18.44 -7.20
N HIS A 521 29.36 -17.33 -7.95
CA HIS A 521 28.17 -17.02 -8.73
C HIS A 521 27.76 -18.17 -9.64
N GLU A 522 28.73 -18.78 -10.34
CA GLU A 522 28.46 -19.87 -11.27
C GLU A 522 27.91 -21.11 -10.56
N ARG A 523 28.46 -21.47 -9.39
CA ARG A 523 27.99 -22.59 -8.59
C ARG A 523 26.56 -22.38 -8.10
N LEU A 524 26.22 -21.18 -7.64
CA LEU A 524 24.86 -20.88 -7.18
C LEU A 524 23.86 -20.79 -8.34
N ARG A 525 24.31 -20.28 -9.49
CA ARG A 525 23.49 -20.16 -10.71
C ARG A 525 23.11 -21.52 -11.29
N THR A 526 24.03 -22.49 -11.28
CA THR A 526 23.85 -23.83 -11.88
C THR A 526 23.43 -24.90 -10.87
N GLY A 527 24.00 -24.86 -9.66
CA GLY A 527 23.81 -25.85 -8.60
C GLY A 527 22.71 -25.50 -7.58
N GLY A 528 22.10 -24.31 -7.68
CA GLY A 528 21.02 -23.88 -6.80
C GLY A 528 21.49 -23.19 -5.53
N THR A 529 20.69 -23.30 -4.47
CA THR A 529 20.86 -22.48 -3.24
C THR A 529 21.44 -23.31 -2.11
N ILE A 530 22.40 -22.76 -1.34
CA ILE A 530 23.20 -23.53 -0.37
C ILE A 530 23.28 -22.80 0.97
N GLN A 531 23.19 -23.52 2.09
CA GLN A 531 23.35 -22.96 3.44
C GLN A 531 24.82 -22.93 3.84
N TRP A 532 25.31 -21.79 4.30
CA TRP A 532 26.65 -21.72 4.87
C TRP A 532 26.72 -22.34 6.28
N PRO A 533 27.87 -22.88 6.70
CA PRO A 533 29.18 -22.90 6.00
C PRO A 533 29.28 -23.82 4.78
N VAL A 534 30.13 -23.43 3.83
CA VAL A 534 30.52 -24.13 2.59
C VAL A 534 32.04 -23.97 2.34
N PRO A 535 32.92 -24.62 3.11
CA PRO A 535 34.36 -24.37 3.07
C PRO A 535 35.06 -24.90 1.80
N THR A 536 34.47 -25.87 1.10
CA THR A 536 35.06 -26.47 -0.12
C THR A 536 34.06 -26.60 -1.27
N ALA A 537 34.55 -26.79 -2.50
CA ALA A 537 33.73 -26.97 -3.69
C ALA A 537 32.84 -28.23 -3.61
N GLU A 538 33.25 -29.25 -2.85
CA GLU A 538 32.53 -30.50 -2.63
C GLU A 538 31.49 -30.39 -1.51
N SER A 539 31.60 -29.38 -0.65
CA SER A 539 30.70 -29.17 0.50
C SER A 539 29.26 -28.94 0.03
N THR A 540 28.29 -29.72 0.50
CA THR A 540 26.86 -29.57 0.11
C THR A 540 26.10 -28.55 0.96
N GLY A 541 26.80 -27.82 1.83
CA GLY A 541 26.26 -26.85 2.78
C GLY A 541 25.91 -27.44 4.15
N THR A 542 25.70 -26.55 5.11
CA THR A 542 25.52 -26.91 6.53
C THR A 542 24.13 -26.55 7.02
N LYS A 543 23.28 -27.57 7.14
CA LYS A 543 21.87 -27.40 7.48
C LYS A 543 21.63 -26.92 8.91
N ARG A 544 22.35 -27.51 9.86
CA ARG A 544 22.26 -27.23 11.30
C ARG A 544 23.65 -26.97 11.84
N LEU A 545 23.77 -25.95 12.69
CA LEU A 545 25.01 -25.66 13.40
C LEU A 545 24.99 -26.34 14.78
N PHE A 546 26.16 -26.50 15.38
CA PHE A 546 26.35 -27.00 16.75
C PHE A 546 25.85 -28.43 16.99
N THR A 547 25.80 -29.27 15.95
CA THR A 547 25.49 -30.72 16.07
C THR A 547 26.55 -31.50 16.86
N ASP A 548 27.73 -30.92 17.02
CA ASP A 548 28.88 -31.40 17.79
C ASP A 548 28.98 -30.77 19.19
N HIS A 549 28.02 -29.91 19.55
CA HIS A 549 28.00 -29.11 20.77
C HIS A 549 29.26 -28.22 20.97
N GLN A 550 29.92 -27.83 19.88
CA GLN A 550 31.04 -26.89 19.90
C GLN A 550 30.57 -25.49 19.53
N PHE A 551 30.33 -24.64 20.52
CA PHE A 551 29.86 -23.28 20.29
C PHE A 551 31.00 -22.35 19.84
N TYR A 552 30.66 -21.19 19.27
CA TYR A 552 31.65 -20.22 18.78
C TYR A 552 32.10 -19.22 19.86
N THR A 553 31.84 -19.55 21.11
CA THR A 553 32.38 -18.88 22.29
C THR A 553 33.86 -19.24 22.48
N PRO A 554 34.67 -18.42 23.18
CA PRO A 554 36.10 -18.68 23.36
C PRO A 554 36.43 -20.04 24.00
N ASN A 555 35.56 -20.56 24.87
CA ASN A 555 35.73 -21.85 25.55
C ASN A 555 34.88 -22.98 24.94
N ARG A 556 34.25 -22.74 23.78
CA ARG A 556 33.38 -23.69 23.06
C ARG A 556 32.11 -24.14 23.79
N ARG A 557 31.73 -23.46 24.87
CA ARG A 557 30.51 -23.72 25.65
C ARG A 557 29.48 -22.61 25.46
N ALA A 558 28.20 -22.96 25.31
CA ALA A 558 27.13 -21.97 25.22
C ALA A 558 26.99 -21.20 26.54
N GLN A 559 26.48 -19.97 26.48
CA GLN A 559 26.37 -19.10 27.65
C GLN A 559 24.90 -18.92 28.01
N ILE A 560 24.48 -19.51 29.13
CA ILE A 560 23.18 -19.24 29.75
C ILE A 560 23.34 -17.93 30.50
N LYS A 561 22.89 -16.83 29.87
CA LYS A 561 23.11 -15.49 30.44
C LYS A 561 21.93 -15.02 31.26
N THR A 562 22.25 -14.50 32.44
CA THR A 562 21.29 -13.85 33.34
C THR A 562 21.07 -12.41 32.91
N VAL A 563 19.81 -12.03 32.72
CA VAL A 563 19.42 -10.67 32.28
C VAL A 563 18.36 -10.07 33.20
N SER A 564 18.25 -8.74 33.20
CA SER A 564 17.19 -8.04 33.93
C SER A 564 15.88 -8.05 33.14
N ASP A 565 14.76 -8.20 33.84
CA ASP A 565 13.41 -8.06 33.29
C ASP A 565 12.79 -6.68 33.54
N ALA A 566 13.58 -5.72 34.03
CA ALA A 566 13.16 -4.32 34.14
C ALA A 566 12.91 -3.73 32.74
N ASN A 567 11.72 -3.17 32.53
CA ASN A 567 11.37 -2.49 31.29
C ASN A 567 11.57 -0.98 31.44
N HIS A 568 12.30 -0.38 30.50
CA HIS A 568 12.60 1.05 30.45
C HIS A 568 11.88 1.78 29.31
N SER A 569 10.86 1.16 28.71
CA SER A 569 10.01 1.82 27.70
C SER A 569 9.35 3.08 28.28
N GLU A 570 8.91 3.96 27.39
CA GLU A 570 8.13 5.16 27.73
C GLU A 570 6.93 4.79 28.64
N PRO A 571 6.82 5.35 29.86
CA PRO A 571 5.76 4.97 30.78
C PRO A 571 4.41 5.56 30.34
N THR A 572 3.32 4.80 30.54
CA THR A 572 1.96 5.32 30.39
C THR A 572 1.62 6.26 31.53
N THR A 573 0.89 7.34 31.24
CA THR A 573 0.41 8.33 32.21
C THR A 573 -1.11 8.52 32.09
N PRO A 574 -1.78 9.26 32.99
CA PRO A 574 -3.19 9.63 32.78
C PRO A 574 -3.43 10.37 31.45
N ASP A 575 -2.47 11.18 31.01
CA ASP A 575 -2.53 11.91 29.74
C ASP A 575 -2.28 11.02 28.52
N PHE A 576 -1.44 9.98 28.66
CA PHE A 576 -1.11 9.00 27.61
C PHE A 576 -1.31 7.57 28.12
N PRO A 577 -2.57 7.12 28.30
CA PRO A 577 -2.87 5.89 29.02
C PRO A 577 -2.79 4.61 28.17
N LEU A 578 -2.62 4.72 26.85
CA LEU A 578 -2.60 3.58 25.93
C LEU A 578 -1.18 3.31 25.42
N ILE A 579 -0.86 2.04 25.16
CA ILE A 579 0.38 1.63 24.51
C ILE A 579 0.12 1.46 23.01
N LEU A 580 0.81 2.22 22.18
CA LEU A 580 0.83 2.01 20.73
C LEU A 580 1.86 0.94 20.36
N THR A 581 1.39 -0.04 19.59
CA THR A 581 2.24 -1.00 18.87
C THR A 581 2.15 -0.73 17.37
N THR A 582 3.24 -0.90 16.64
CA THR A 582 3.26 -0.81 15.16
C THR A 582 3.52 -2.16 14.51
N GLY A 583 3.11 -2.35 13.26
CA GLY A 583 3.45 -3.57 12.53
C GLY A 583 3.14 -3.54 11.04
N ARG A 584 2.68 -4.68 10.52
CA ARG A 584 2.52 -4.93 9.08
C ARG A 584 1.14 -5.48 8.73
N ILE A 585 0.70 -5.25 7.50
CA ILE A 585 -0.46 -5.89 6.87
C ILE A 585 -0.01 -6.92 5.82
N ARG A 586 -0.89 -7.88 5.51
CA ARG A 586 -0.59 -9.07 4.68
C ARG A 586 0.04 -8.74 3.31
N ASP A 587 -0.59 -7.84 2.57
CA ASP A 587 -0.32 -7.66 1.13
C ASP A 587 0.66 -6.53 0.81
N GLN A 588 1.05 -5.74 1.83
CA GLN A 588 2.00 -4.65 1.66
C GLN A 588 3.36 -5.00 2.21
N TRP A 589 4.40 -4.56 1.51
CA TRP A 589 5.78 -4.73 1.92
C TRP A 589 6.39 -3.38 2.27
N HIS A 590 6.97 -3.31 3.48
CA HIS A 590 7.69 -2.14 3.98
C HIS A 590 6.91 -0.83 3.75
N THR A 591 7.48 0.16 3.08
CA THR A 591 6.91 1.51 2.87
C THR A 591 6.15 1.64 1.55
N MET A 592 5.65 0.52 1.01
CA MET A 592 4.80 0.47 -0.19
C MET A 592 5.39 1.03 -1.49
N THR A 593 6.69 1.34 -1.56
CA THR A 593 7.34 1.80 -2.80
C THR A 593 7.28 0.74 -3.91
N LYS A 594 7.33 -0.55 -3.55
CA LYS A 594 7.15 -1.68 -4.50
C LYS A 594 5.71 -2.18 -4.56
N THR A 595 5.13 -2.57 -3.41
CA THR A 595 3.80 -3.23 -3.40
C THR A 595 2.65 -2.26 -3.62
N GLY A 596 2.81 -0.99 -3.27
CA GLY A 596 1.73 0.00 -3.36
C GLY A 596 1.35 0.38 -4.79
N LYS A 597 2.14 0.00 -5.82
CA LYS A 597 1.78 0.19 -7.24
C LYS A 597 1.08 -1.02 -7.86
N VAL A 598 1.13 -2.16 -7.19
CA VAL A 598 0.46 -3.38 -7.65
C VAL A 598 -0.99 -3.33 -7.16
N ALA A 599 -1.94 -3.15 -8.08
CA ALA A 599 -3.32 -2.84 -7.73
C ALA A 599 -3.97 -3.98 -6.91
N LYS A 600 -3.75 -5.24 -7.30
CA LYS A 600 -4.21 -6.42 -6.53
C LYS A 600 -3.82 -6.39 -5.06
N LEU A 601 -2.62 -5.91 -4.73
CA LEU A 601 -2.10 -5.89 -3.35
C LEU A 601 -2.74 -4.77 -2.49
N ASN A 602 -3.37 -3.77 -3.12
CA ASN A 602 -4.05 -2.67 -2.46
C ASN A 602 -5.50 -3.00 -2.07
N THR A 603 -6.06 -4.12 -2.53
CA THR A 603 -7.50 -4.43 -2.40
C THR A 603 -7.94 -4.87 -1.00
N HIS A 604 -7.09 -5.57 -0.25
CA HIS A 604 -7.49 -6.18 1.03
C HIS A 604 -7.61 -5.16 2.17
N ILE A 605 -6.61 -4.30 2.33
CA ILE A 605 -6.59 -3.21 3.30
C ILE A 605 -6.04 -1.98 2.57
N PRO A 606 -6.92 -1.17 1.94
CA PRO A 606 -6.50 -0.06 1.07
C PRO A 606 -6.06 1.18 1.84
N LYS A 607 -6.38 1.28 3.13
CA LYS A 607 -6.30 2.50 3.93
C LYS A 607 -5.61 2.26 5.29
N PRO A 608 -4.85 3.23 5.82
CA PRO A 608 -4.38 3.21 7.20
C PRO A 608 -5.56 3.21 8.19
N PHE A 609 -5.37 2.55 9.33
CA PHE A 609 -6.40 2.38 10.36
C PHE A 609 -5.76 2.18 11.74
N LEU A 610 -6.52 2.43 12.81
CA LEU A 610 -6.14 2.14 14.18
C LEU A 610 -6.99 0.99 14.73
N ASP A 611 -6.41 -0.17 15.01
CA ASP A 611 -7.09 -1.20 15.81
C ASP A 611 -7.18 -0.68 17.26
N ILE A 612 -8.39 -0.62 17.81
CA ILE A 612 -8.67 -0.24 19.21
C ILE A 612 -9.67 -1.22 19.84
N HIS A 613 -9.47 -1.53 21.12
CA HIS A 613 -10.39 -2.41 21.85
C HIS A 613 -11.73 -1.70 22.10
N PRO A 614 -12.90 -2.36 21.91
CA PRO A 614 -14.21 -1.72 22.06
C PRO A 614 -14.45 -1.02 23.40
N LYS A 615 -13.90 -1.55 24.50
CA LYS A 615 -14.00 -0.89 25.82
C LYS A 615 -13.19 0.41 25.88
N ASP A 616 -11.99 0.43 25.32
CA ASP A 616 -11.15 1.64 25.32
C ASP A 616 -11.73 2.72 24.39
N ALA A 617 -12.37 2.30 23.29
CA ALA A 617 -13.10 3.16 22.37
C ALA A 617 -14.36 3.76 23.02
N SER A 618 -15.17 2.95 23.70
CA SER A 618 -16.38 3.39 24.40
C SER A 618 -16.09 4.42 25.50
N GLU A 619 -15.01 4.24 26.27
CA GLU A 619 -14.53 5.21 27.27
C GLU A 619 -14.15 6.57 26.66
N ARG A 620 -13.93 6.63 25.35
CA ARG A 620 -13.51 7.82 24.59
C ARG A 620 -14.58 8.33 23.62
N GLY A 621 -15.78 7.74 23.62
CA GLY A 621 -16.86 8.09 22.68
C GLY A 621 -16.50 7.85 21.20
N ILE A 622 -15.69 6.82 20.93
CA ILE A 622 -15.24 6.44 19.58
C ILE A 622 -16.07 5.26 19.07
N GLU A 623 -16.66 5.42 17.88
CA GLU A 623 -17.35 4.36 17.16
C GLU A 623 -16.49 3.75 16.04
N ASP A 624 -16.94 2.65 15.44
CA ASP A 624 -16.22 2.03 14.32
C ASP A 624 -16.26 2.92 13.08
N GLY A 625 -15.10 3.15 12.47
CA GLY A 625 -14.96 4.05 11.32
C GLY A 625 -14.77 5.53 11.68
N ASP A 626 -14.93 5.93 12.95
CA ASP A 626 -14.74 7.32 13.37
C ASP A 626 -13.31 7.78 13.05
N PRO A 627 -13.13 9.01 12.52
CA PRO A 627 -11.81 9.62 12.43
C PRO A 627 -11.27 9.93 13.84
N VAL A 628 -10.05 9.49 14.12
CA VAL A 628 -9.37 9.65 15.41
C VAL A 628 -8.01 10.31 15.25
N VAL A 629 -7.63 11.07 16.26
CA VAL A 629 -6.25 11.58 16.44
C VAL A 629 -5.55 10.71 17.47
N ILE A 630 -4.38 10.19 17.11
CA ILE A 630 -3.45 9.48 17.98
C ILE A 630 -2.36 10.47 18.34
N LYS A 631 -2.29 10.90 19.60
CA LYS A 631 -1.30 11.85 20.11
C LYS A 631 -0.28 11.13 20.97
N GLY A 632 1.01 11.38 20.74
CA GLY A 632 2.12 11.02 21.64
C GLY A 632 2.96 12.25 21.96
N HIS A 633 4.05 12.12 22.73
CA HIS A 633 4.88 13.30 23.08
C HIS A 633 5.57 13.95 21.88
N ARG A 634 5.71 13.25 20.74
CA ARG A 634 6.44 13.71 19.54
C ARG A 634 5.55 14.30 18.46
N GLY A 635 4.24 14.09 18.53
CA GLY A 635 3.32 14.56 17.51
C GLY A 635 2.02 13.79 17.47
N GLU A 636 1.36 13.85 16.32
CA GLU A 636 0.08 13.20 16.10
C GLU A 636 -0.04 12.52 14.74
N VAL A 637 -0.94 11.54 14.67
CA VAL A 637 -1.37 10.81 13.48
C VAL A 637 -2.90 10.83 13.45
N ARG A 638 -3.50 10.92 12.25
CA ARG A 638 -4.95 10.88 12.05
C ARG A 638 -5.33 9.75 11.09
N VAL A 639 -6.17 8.85 11.55
CA VAL A 639 -6.69 7.69 10.80
C VAL A 639 -8.09 7.36 11.29
N ASN A 640 -8.78 6.41 10.65
CA ASN A 640 -10.06 5.92 11.14
C ASN A 640 -9.86 4.79 12.17
N ALA A 641 -10.68 4.80 13.21
CA ALA A 641 -10.73 3.74 14.20
C ALA A 641 -11.35 2.46 13.61
N LYS A 642 -10.80 1.32 14.03
CA LYS A 642 -11.32 0.00 13.74
C LYS A 642 -11.46 -0.77 15.03
N LEU A 643 -12.69 -0.99 15.47
CA LEU A 643 -12.97 -1.64 16.74
C LEU A 643 -12.73 -3.15 16.61
N THR A 644 -11.90 -3.72 17.49
CA THR A 644 -11.64 -5.17 17.50
C THR A 644 -11.36 -5.73 18.89
N LYS A 645 -11.88 -6.92 19.18
CA LYS A 645 -11.57 -7.66 20.41
C LYS A 645 -10.25 -8.44 20.32
N ASP A 646 -9.65 -8.50 19.13
CA ASP A 646 -8.38 -9.19 18.91
C ASP A 646 -7.17 -8.38 19.41
N ILE A 647 -7.36 -7.15 19.90
CA ILE A 647 -6.30 -6.36 20.56
C ILE A 647 -6.55 -6.30 22.07
N ARG A 648 -5.48 -6.38 22.86
CA ARG A 648 -5.56 -6.26 24.33
C ARG A 648 -6.06 -4.88 24.73
N ARG A 649 -6.92 -4.81 25.76
CA ARG A 649 -7.31 -3.53 26.39
C ARG A 649 -6.07 -2.78 26.90
N GLY A 650 -6.04 -1.46 26.69
CA GLY A 650 -4.90 -0.60 26.98
C GLY A 650 -3.82 -0.59 25.89
N VAL A 651 -4.03 -1.32 24.78
CA VAL A 651 -3.10 -1.40 23.65
C VAL A 651 -3.84 -1.02 22.36
N VAL A 652 -3.18 -0.24 21.51
CA VAL A 652 -3.65 0.12 20.16
C VAL A 652 -2.63 -0.28 19.11
N PHE A 653 -3.07 -0.51 17.87
CA PHE A 653 -2.20 -0.93 16.78
C PHE A 653 -2.38 -0.10 15.51
N LEU A 654 -1.25 0.38 14.97
CA LEU A 654 -1.19 1.15 13.73
C LEU A 654 -0.16 0.54 12.76
N PRO A 655 -0.54 0.15 11.53
CA PRO A 655 0.45 -0.28 10.54
C PRO A 655 1.30 0.89 10.04
N MET A 656 2.60 0.67 9.84
CA MET A 656 3.54 1.75 9.44
C MET A 656 3.69 1.97 7.93
N HIS A 657 2.89 1.30 7.10
CA HIS A 657 3.12 1.21 5.66
C HIS A 657 3.04 2.55 4.91
N TRP A 658 2.25 3.49 5.42
CA TRP A 658 1.95 4.75 4.74
C TRP A 658 2.93 5.86 5.16
N GLY A 659 3.52 6.51 4.15
CA GLY A 659 4.30 7.74 4.29
C GLY A 659 3.41 8.98 4.19
N LYS A 660 3.88 10.00 3.46
CA LYS A 660 3.04 11.17 3.15
C LYS A 660 1.98 10.78 2.13
N LEU A 661 0.74 11.17 2.40
CA LEU A 661 -0.39 11.08 1.47
C LEU A 661 -0.74 12.49 1.02
N PHE A 662 -0.63 12.75 -0.28
CA PHE A 662 -0.88 14.07 -0.87
C PHE A 662 -0.05 15.17 -0.19
N ASN A 663 1.25 14.89 0.01
CA ASN A 663 2.21 15.74 0.74
C ASN A 663 1.89 16.01 2.22
N LYS A 664 0.86 15.36 2.80
CA LYS A 664 0.49 15.47 4.22
C LYS A 664 0.94 14.20 4.96
N ASP A 665 1.45 14.34 6.18
CA ASP A 665 2.06 13.24 6.94
C ASP A 665 1.12 12.61 7.99
N PHE A 666 -0.18 12.92 7.94
CA PHE A 666 -1.14 12.52 8.97
C PHE A 666 -1.27 11.00 9.14
N ALA A 667 -0.90 10.18 8.15
CA ALA A 667 -0.98 8.71 8.22
C ALA A 667 0.35 8.04 8.65
N ARG A 668 1.43 8.81 8.83
CA ARG A 668 2.78 8.30 9.07
C ARG A 668 2.93 7.84 10.52
N ALA A 669 2.82 6.53 10.75
CA ALA A 669 2.87 5.93 12.09
C ALA A 669 4.08 6.35 12.93
N ASN A 670 5.24 6.52 12.30
CA ASN A 670 6.48 6.89 12.99
C ASN A 670 6.55 8.37 13.42
N ASN A 671 5.49 9.16 13.21
CA ASN A 671 5.34 10.48 13.83
C ASN A 671 5.10 10.41 15.35
N VAL A 672 4.66 9.26 15.87
CA VAL A 672 4.34 9.08 17.29
C VAL A 672 5.23 8.05 17.99
N THR A 673 6.09 7.34 17.24
CA THR A 673 6.98 6.32 17.82
C THR A 673 8.15 6.94 18.57
N SER A 674 8.59 6.28 19.63
CA SER A 674 9.69 6.73 20.48
C SER A 674 11.05 6.61 19.78
N SER A 675 11.96 7.54 20.09
CA SER A 675 13.38 7.51 19.71
C SER A 675 14.25 6.71 20.69
N LEU A 676 13.67 6.18 21.77
CA LEU A 676 14.35 5.26 22.68
C LEU A 676 14.77 3.99 21.94
N TYR A 677 15.91 3.42 22.34
CA TYR A 677 16.46 2.21 21.76
C TYR A 677 17.14 1.34 22.83
N ASP A 678 17.40 0.07 22.49
CA ASP A 678 18.18 -0.83 23.33
C ASP A 678 19.63 -0.33 23.48
N PRO A 679 20.19 -0.23 24.70
CA PRO A 679 21.49 0.40 24.92
C PRO A 679 22.66 -0.36 24.26
N ILE A 680 22.50 -1.67 24.01
CA ILE A 680 23.54 -2.55 23.46
C ILE A 680 23.36 -2.68 21.94
N SER A 681 22.18 -3.06 21.47
CA SER A 681 21.93 -3.29 20.05
C SER A 681 21.64 -2.01 19.27
N LYS A 682 21.26 -0.94 19.97
CA LYS A 682 20.84 0.35 19.40
C LYS A 682 19.61 0.22 18.50
N GLU A 683 18.80 -0.83 18.70
CA GLU A 683 17.55 -1.05 17.99
C GLU A 683 16.39 -0.27 18.64
N PRO A 684 15.58 0.52 17.90
CA PRO A 684 14.54 1.37 18.48
C PRO A 684 13.29 0.64 19.01
N ASP A 685 12.63 1.25 20.00
CA ASP A 685 11.42 0.76 20.66
C ASP A 685 10.12 1.02 19.88
N LEU A 686 10.05 0.51 18.65
CA LEU A 686 8.91 0.73 17.74
C LEU A 686 7.63 -0.02 18.17
N LYS A 687 7.71 -0.89 19.18
CA LYS A 687 6.58 -1.67 19.72
C LYS A 687 6.02 -1.07 20.99
N PHE A 688 6.56 0.05 21.47
CA PHE A 688 6.09 0.69 22.68
C PHE A 688 6.15 2.21 22.55
N SER A 689 4.99 2.86 22.52
CA SER A 689 4.90 4.31 22.70
C SER A 689 3.65 4.64 23.48
N ALA A 690 3.76 5.51 24.47
CA ALA A 690 2.62 5.99 25.24
C ALA A 690 1.84 6.99 24.39
N VAL A 691 0.54 6.73 24.20
CA VAL A 691 -0.33 7.56 23.38
C VAL A 691 -1.69 7.80 24.03
N GLN A 692 -2.36 8.84 23.55
CA GLN A 692 -3.78 9.08 23.74
C GLN A 692 -4.49 9.04 22.40
N VAL A 693 -5.69 8.48 22.41
CA VAL A 693 -6.57 8.45 21.25
C VAL A 693 -7.80 9.28 21.57
N ALA A 694 -8.20 10.15 20.65
CA ALA A 694 -9.42 10.93 20.77
C ALA A 694 -10.15 10.96 19.43
N ARG A 695 -11.48 10.96 19.46
CA ARG A 695 -12.30 11.24 18.28
C ARG A 695 -11.98 12.65 17.76
N VAL A 696 -11.86 12.80 16.45
CA VAL A 696 -11.77 14.14 15.84
C VAL A 696 -13.11 14.85 16.05
N SER A 697 -13.07 16.02 16.67
CA SER A 697 -14.23 16.91 16.79
C SER A 697 -13.90 18.24 16.15
N ALA A 698 -14.73 18.68 15.20
CA ALA A 698 -14.70 20.04 14.67
C ALA A 698 -15.68 20.93 15.45
N PRO A 699 -15.41 22.24 15.61
CA PRO A 699 -16.43 23.18 16.06
C PRO A 699 -17.58 23.24 15.05
N ALA A 700 -18.77 23.63 15.51
CA ALA A 700 -19.90 23.86 14.61
C ALA A 700 -19.54 24.99 13.63
N ARG A 701 -19.79 24.75 12.35
CA ARG A 701 -19.49 25.66 11.25
C ARG A 701 -20.75 26.07 10.53
N ARG A 702 -20.72 27.26 9.94
CA ARG A 702 -21.67 27.69 8.91
C ARG A 702 -21.16 27.29 7.53
N ILE A 703 -21.86 26.37 6.88
CA ILE A 703 -21.56 25.86 5.55
C ILE A 703 -22.57 26.44 4.56
N LEU A 704 -22.10 27.24 3.62
CA LEU A 704 -22.92 27.75 2.52
C LEU A 704 -22.64 26.93 1.26
N ILE A 705 -23.69 26.49 0.58
CA ILE A 705 -23.61 25.70 -0.65
C ILE A 705 -24.25 26.50 -1.78
N VAL A 706 -23.50 26.77 -2.84
CA VAL A 706 -23.99 27.46 -4.03
C VAL A 706 -24.29 26.44 -5.12
N GLY A 707 -25.57 26.30 -5.46
CA GLY A 707 -26.10 25.25 -6.34
C GLY A 707 -26.81 24.14 -5.57
N ALA A 708 -27.83 23.55 -6.20
CA ALA A 708 -28.68 22.51 -5.60
C ALA A 708 -28.84 21.28 -6.51
N GLY A 709 -27.77 20.91 -7.21
CA GLY A 709 -27.68 19.71 -8.05
C GLY A 709 -27.23 18.46 -7.28
N ALA A 710 -26.84 17.41 -8.00
CA ALA A 710 -26.48 16.10 -7.43
C ALA A 710 -25.38 16.18 -6.35
N ALA A 711 -24.35 17.01 -6.56
CA ALA A 711 -23.28 17.20 -5.57
C ALA A 711 -23.81 17.80 -4.26
N ALA A 712 -24.65 18.83 -4.32
CA ALA A 712 -25.26 19.43 -3.14
C ALA A 712 -26.18 18.45 -2.39
N THR A 713 -27.06 17.75 -3.13
CA THR A 713 -27.95 16.71 -2.58
C THR A 713 -27.16 15.66 -1.81
N ARG A 714 -26.07 15.15 -2.42
CA ARG A 714 -25.26 14.09 -1.81
C ARG A 714 -24.45 14.63 -0.64
N PHE A 715 -23.88 15.82 -0.75
CA PHE A 715 -23.11 16.45 0.32
C PHE A 715 -23.98 16.61 1.57
N VAL A 716 -25.18 17.19 1.44
CA VAL A 716 -26.10 17.39 2.56
C VAL A 716 -26.41 16.07 3.28
N SER A 717 -26.77 15.03 2.50
CA SER A 717 -27.11 13.72 3.06
C SER A 717 -25.91 13.05 3.73
N ALA A 718 -24.73 13.06 3.07
CA ALA A 718 -23.52 12.44 3.58
C ALA A 718 -22.95 13.18 4.80
N HIS A 719 -23.00 14.52 4.79
CA HIS A 719 -22.53 15.34 5.90
C HIS A 719 -23.41 15.17 7.12
N ARG A 720 -24.74 15.13 6.96
CA ARG A 720 -25.68 14.92 8.07
C ARG A 720 -25.59 13.54 8.71
N ALA A 721 -25.21 12.52 7.94
CA ALA A 721 -24.91 11.20 8.49
C ALA A 721 -23.68 11.20 9.41
N LEU A 722 -22.78 12.19 9.28
CA LEU A 722 -21.55 12.31 10.06
C LEU A 722 -21.63 13.43 11.13
N ASN A 723 -22.41 14.47 10.87
CA ASN A 723 -22.45 15.71 11.66
C ASN A 723 -23.81 16.39 11.62
N THR A 724 -24.42 16.49 12.79
CA THR A 724 -25.73 17.11 13.02
C THR A 724 -25.65 18.54 13.57
N LYS A 725 -24.44 19.08 13.81
CA LYS A 725 -24.20 20.36 14.50
C LYS A 725 -23.96 21.54 13.56
N ASP A 726 -23.38 21.31 12.38
CA ASP A 726 -23.07 22.39 11.43
C ASP A 726 -24.37 23.04 10.90
N GLU A 727 -24.38 24.35 10.72
CA GLU A 727 -25.46 25.11 10.08
C GLU A 727 -25.26 25.06 8.56
N ILE A 728 -26.25 24.58 7.80
CA ILE A 728 -26.12 24.40 6.34
C ILE A 728 -27.14 25.28 5.63
N HIS A 729 -26.67 26.14 4.73
CA HIS A 729 -27.51 26.88 3.80
C HIS A 729 -27.26 26.40 2.37
N VAL A 730 -28.32 26.23 1.60
CA VAL A 730 -28.23 25.89 0.17
C VAL A 730 -28.88 26.99 -0.64
N PHE A 731 -28.13 27.61 -1.55
CA PHE A 731 -28.61 28.64 -2.46
C PHE A 731 -28.86 28.04 -3.85
N SER A 732 -30.11 28.07 -4.28
CA SER A 732 -30.56 27.60 -5.58
C SER A 732 -31.13 28.76 -6.39
N ARG A 733 -30.55 28.98 -7.57
CA ARG A 733 -31.15 29.88 -8.57
C ARG A 733 -32.49 29.37 -9.09
N GLU A 734 -32.69 28.04 -9.10
CA GLU A 734 -33.95 27.42 -9.54
C GLU A 734 -34.96 27.40 -8.39
N ILE A 735 -36.25 27.60 -8.71
CA ILE A 735 -37.37 27.52 -7.75
C ILE A 735 -37.61 26.07 -7.29
N ASN A 736 -37.29 25.09 -8.14
CA ASN A 736 -37.49 23.66 -7.89
C ASN A 736 -36.13 22.91 -7.81
N PRO A 737 -35.42 22.93 -6.66
CA PRO A 737 -34.10 22.31 -6.51
C PRO A 737 -34.13 20.78 -6.33
N PHE A 738 -32.95 20.17 -6.16
CA PHE A 738 -32.74 18.78 -5.71
C PHE A 738 -33.48 17.70 -6.51
N TYR A 739 -33.41 17.75 -7.84
CA TYR A 739 -33.98 16.72 -8.71
C TYR A 739 -32.93 16.11 -9.64
N ASN A 740 -33.22 14.91 -10.16
CA ASN A 740 -32.34 14.22 -11.09
C ASN A 740 -32.55 14.71 -12.53
N ARG A 741 -31.78 15.74 -12.92
CA ARG A 741 -31.84 16.33 -14.27
C ARG A 741 -31.51 15.37 -15.42
N VAL A 742 -30.80 14.26 -15.16
CA VAL A 742 -30.49 13.25 -16.19
C VAL A 742 -31.74 12.44 -16.60
N MET A 743 -32.83 12.58 -15.84
CA MET A 743 -34.11 11.91 -16.10
C MET A 743 -35.15 12.87 -16.71
N LEU A 744 -34.75 14.07 -17.13
CA LEU A 744 -35.64 14.99 -17.84
C LEU A 744 -36.22 14.39 -19.14
N PRO A 745 -35.49 13.58 -19.95
CA PRO A 745 -36.09 12.87 -21.07
C PRO A 745 -37.27 11.98 -20.67
N ASP A 746 -37.14 11.18 -19.60
CA ASP A 746 -38.23 10.34 -19.07
C ASP A 746 -39.43 11.16 -18.54
N TYR A 747 -39.18 12.40 -18.11
CA TYR A 747 -40.24 13.34 -17.71
C TYR A 747 -40.97 13.88 -18.95
N VAL A 748 -40.24 14.21 -20.02
CA VAL A 748 -40.84 14.60 -21.31
C VAL A 748 -41.67 13.47 -21.91
N SER A 749 -41.26 12.20 -21.80
CA SER A 749 -42.08 11.08 -22.31
C SER A 749 -43.25 10.69 -21.38
N GLY A 750 -43.33 11.25 -20.18
CA GLY A 750 -44.32 10.87 -19.16
C GLY A 750 -44.04 9.53 -18.48
N ILE A 751 -42.92 8.85 -18.78
CA ILE A 751 -42.48 7.62 -18.09
C ILE A 751 -42.29 7.88 -16.59
N LYS A 752 -41.79 9.07 -16.24
CA LYS A 752 -41.65 9.50 -14.86
C LYS A 752 -42.36 10.81 -14.60
N SER A 753 -43.19 10.84 -13.56
CA SER A 753 -43.73 12.09 -13.04
C SER A 753 -42.63 12.94 -12.37
N TRP A 754 -42.87 14.24 -12.23
CA TRP A 754 -41.94 15.18 -11.59
C TRP A 754 -41.52 14.70 -10.19
N GLU A 755 -42.46 14.16 -9.42
CA GLU A 755 -42.22 13.68 -8.05
C GLU A 755 -41.19 12.55 -8.02
N LYS A 756 -41.10 11.73 -9.08
CA LYS A 756 -40.08 10.67 -9.19
C LYS A 756 -38.69 11.19 -9.56
N LEU A 757 -38.58 12.44 -10.02
CA LEU A 757 -37.30 13.10 -10.29
C LEU A 757 -36.75 13.78 -9.04
N VAL A 758 -37.60 14.22 -8.11
CA VAL A 758 -37.21 14.85 -6.84
C VAL A 758 -36.41 13.87 -5.99
N LYS A 759 -35.21 14.31 -5.56
CA LYS A 759 -34.28 13.54 -4.73
C LYS A 759 -34.35 13.90 -3.25
N LEU A 760 -34.64 15.16 -2.93
CA LEU A 760 -34.93 15.61 -1.57
C LEU A 760 -36.22 16.43 -1.60
N THR A 761 -37.23 15.94 -0.89
CA THR A 761 -38.49 16.66 -0.70
C THR A 761 -38.31 17.79 0.32
N PRO A 762 -39.19 18.82 0.33
CA PRO A 762 -39.15 19.88 1.34
C PRO A 762 -39.13 19.35 2.77
N ASP A 763 -39.94 18.33 3.07
CA ASP A 763 -39.98 17.69 4.40
C ASP A 763 -38.62 17.05 4.75
N ALA A 764 -38.00 16.33 3.81
CA ALA A 764 -36.69 15.73 4.02
C ALA A 764 -35.58 16.78 4.21
N VAL A 765 -35.68 17.95 3.55
CA VAL A 765 -34.75 19.07 3.76
C VAL A 765 -34.91 19.64 5.18
N ALA A 766 -36.15 19.75 5.66
CA ALA A 766 -36.43 20.19 7.03
C ALA A 766 -35.92 19.19 8.06
N ASP A 767 -36.13 17.89 7.86
CA ASP A 767 -35.63 16.81 8.73
C ASP A 767 -34.09 16.81 8.82
N LEU A 768 -33.42 17.21 7.74
CA LEU A 768 -31.96 17.35 7.69
C LEU A 768 -31.47 18.69 8.27
N ASN A 769 -32.36 19.56 8.79
CA ASN A 769 -32.03 20.87 9.33
C ASN A 769 -31.14 21.71 8.37
N VAL A 770 -31.67 21.94 7.16
CA VAL A 770 -31.01 22.69 6.09
C VAL A 770 -31.86 23.91 5.74
N ILE A 771 -31.22 25.08 5.65
CA ILE A 771 -31.88 26.32 5.25
C ILE A 771 -31.76 26.47 3.73
N LEU A 772 -32.88 26.31 3.02
CA LEU A 772 -32.92 26.33 1.56
C LEU A 772 -33.40 27.68 1.04
N HIS A 773 -32.58 28.33 0.22
CA HIS A 773 -32.86 29.60 -0.46
C HIS A 773 -33.15 29.32 -1.94
N THR A 774 -34.41 29.32 -2.34
CA THR A 774 -34.85 29.03 -3.72
C THR A 774 -35.09 30.29 -4.53
N GLY A 775 -34.77 30.29 -5.83
CA GLY A 775 -34.88 31.46 -6.69
C GLY A 775 -33.83 32.55 -6.41
N ILE A 776 -32.80 32.23 -5.62
CA ILE A 776 -31.75 33.16 -5.19
C ILE A 776 -30.41 32.72 -5.77
N SER A 777 -29.78 33.58 -6.58
CA SER A 777 -28.41 33.37 -7.05
C SER A 777 -27.38 34.08 -6.17
N ILE A 778 -26.11 33.71 -6.31
CA ILE A 778 -24.99 34.37 -5.65
C ILE A 778 -24.23 35.16 -6.70
N ASP A 779 -24.06 36.45 -6.44
CA ASP A 779 -23.51 37.42 -7.39
C ASP A 779 -22.03 37.70 -7.10
N ALA A 780 -21.60 37.62 -5.84
CA ALA A 780 -20.22 37.87 -5.44
C ALA A 780 -19.75 36.98 -4.27
N ILE A 781 -18.44 36.70 -4.23
CA ILE A 781 -17.74 36.06 -3.11
C ILE A 781 -16.61 37.00 -2.67
N ASP A 782 -16.62 37.42 -1.41
CA ASP A 782 -15.48 38.07 -0.76
C ASP A 782 -14.75 37.04 0.10
N ARG A 783 -13.60 36.58 -0.39
CA ARG A 783 -12.76 35.57 0.28
C ARG A 783 -12.09 36.10 1.54
N SER A 784 -11.77 37.39 1.57
CA SER A 784 -11.07 38.02 2.68
C SER A 784 -12.00 38.20 3.88
N ALA A 785 -13.24 38.63 3.62
CA ALA A 785 -14.29 38.76 4.62
C ALA A 785 -15.01 37.44 4.93
N LYS A 786 -14.80 36.39 4.11
CA LYS A 786 -15.54 35.12 4.13
C LYS A 786 -17.05 35.33 4.04
N THR A 787 -17.48 36.09 3.05
CA THR A 787 -18.90 36.39 2.80
C THR A 787 -19.29 36.16 1.35
N ILE A 788 -20.56 35.84 1.12
CA ILE A 788 -21.19 35.85 -0.21
C ILE A 788 -22.32 36.88 -0.26
N THR A 789 -22.51 37.51 -1.41
CA THR A 789 -23.64 38.43 -1.65
C THR A 789 -24.62 37.77 -2.61
N ASP A 790 -25.88 37.66 -2.20
CA ASP A 790 -26.93 37.09 -3.03
C ASP A 790 -27.57 38.10 -3.98
N SER A 791 -28.44 37.63 -4.87
CA SER A 791 -29.14 38.44 -5.88
C SER A 791 -30.13 39.46 -5.32
N THR A 792 -30.38 39.44 -4.01
CA THR A 792 -31.18 40.46 -3.31
C THR A 792 -30.30 41.55 -2.67
N GLY A 793 -28.98 41.40 -2.76
CA GLY A 793 -28.00 42.25 -2.08
C GLY A 793 -27.72 41.85 -0.63
N THR A 794 -28.27 40.73 -0.16
CA THR A 794 -28.05 40.25 1.22
C THR A 794 -26.69 39.59 1.33
N VAL A 795 -25.96 39.90 2.40
CA VAL A 795 -24.62 39.37 2.68
C VAL A 795 -24.71 38.23 3.69
N HIS A 796 -24.11 37.08 3.36
CA HIS A 796 -24.09 35.88 4.20
C HIS A 796 -22.64 35.50 4.52
N ALA A 797 -22.30 35.42 5.81
CA ALA A 797 -20.99 34.93 6.25
C ALA A 797 -20.89 33.40 6.17
N TYR A 798 -19.69 32.86 5.92
CA TYR A 798 -19.44 31.43 5.89
C TYR A 798 -18.15 31.04 6.62
N ASP A 799 -18.13 29.84 7.19
CA ASP A 799 -16.87 29.18 7.58
C ASP A 799 -16.33 28.33 6.43
N ILE A 800 -17.25 27.66 5.72
CA ILE A 800 -16.98 26.82 4.55
C ILE A 800 -17.95 27.20 3.43
N LEU A 801 -17.43 27.37 2.22
CA LEU A 801 -18.20 27.60 1.01
C LEU A 801 -18.03 26.43 0.05
N LEU A 802 -19.14 25.85 -0.41
CA LEU A 802 -19.14 24.75 -1.38
C LEU A 802 -19.74 25.23 -2.71
N LEU A 803 -18.93 25.26 -3.76
CA LEU A 803 -19.32 25.63 -5.11
C LEU A 803 -19.76 24.38 -5.89
N THR A 804 -21.08 24.25 -6.06
CA THR A 804 -21.74 23.16 -6.80
C THR A 804 -22.67 23.70 -7.88
N THR A 805 -22.26 24.81 -8.50
CA THR A 805 -23.02 25.57 -9.51
C THR A 805 -23.29 24.77 -10.79
N GLY A 806 -22.68 23.60 -10.94
CA GLY A 806 -22.89 22.68 -12.05
C GLY A 806 -22.48 23.30 -13.39
N SER A 807 -23.31 23.08 -14.40
CA SER A 807 -23.06 23.55 -15.76
C SER A 807 -24.37 23.90 -16.46
N ARG A 808 -24.26 24.76 -17.47
CA ARG A 808 -25.34 25.15 -18.39
C ARG A 808 -25.22 24.40 -19.71
N ALA A 809 -26.30 24.32 -20.47
CA ALA A 809 -26.25 23.83 -21.84
C ALA A 809 -25.29 24.70 -22.67
N PHE A 810 -24.47 24.07 -23.51
CA PHE A 810 -23.63 24.78 -24.45
C PHE A 810 -24.41 25.07 -25.73
N MET A 811 -24.53 26.35 -26.07
CA MET A 811 -25.16 26.82 -27.30
C MET A 811 -24.23 27.85 -27.98
N PRO A 812 -23.71 27.56 -29.19
CA PRO A 812 -22.90 28.48 -29.97
C PRO A 812 -23.64 29.80 -30.21
N ALA A 813 -22.89 30.90 -30.28
CA ALA A 813 -23.47 32.24 -30.35
C ALA A 813 -24.30 32.46 -31.61
N GLU A 814 -23.89 31.85 -32.72
CA GLU A 814 -24.54 31.90 -34.03
C GLU A 814 -25.92 31.23 -34.08
N TYR A 815 -26.23 30.37 -33.11
CA TYR A 815 -27.52 29.67 -33.02
C TYR A 815 -28.48 30.31 -32.02
N LYS A 816 -28.04 31.32 -31.25
CA LYS A 816 -28.92 32.02 -30.31
C LYS A 816 -29.93 32.87 -31.08
N THR A 817 -31.20 32.74 -30.74
CA THR A 817 -32.30 33.46 -31.40
C THR A 817 -33.40 33.82 -30.39
N GLN A 818 -34.27 34.75 -30.77
CA GLN A 818 -35.49 35.11 -30.04
C GLN A 818 -36.71 34.29 -30.48
N LEU A 819 -36.57 33.45 -31.52
CA LEU A 819 -37.64 32.58 -32.00
C LEU A 819 -38.08 31.58 -30.92
N GLN A 820 -39.38 31.48 -30.71
CA GLN A 820 -39.96 30.36 -29.94
C GLN A 820 -39.67 29.04 -30.66
N GLY A 821 -39.56 27.92 -29.93
CA GLY A 821 -39.21 26.64 -30.55
C GLY A 821 -37.73 26.28 -30.56
N VAL A 822 -36.80 27.21 -30.29
CA VAL A 822 -35.36 26.91 -30.21
C VAL A 822 -34.95 26.79 -28.75
N LEU A 823 -34.75 25.54 -28.31
CA LEU A 823 -34.62 25.17 -26.89
C LEU A 823 -33.30 24.46 -26.58
N THR A 824 -33.02 24.31 -25.29
CA THR A 824 -32.01 23.37 -24.79
C THR A 824 -32.68 22.30 -23.93
N MET A 825 -31.90 21.44 -23.26
CA MET A 825 -32.45 20.47 -22.31
C MET A 825 -31.51 20.36 -21.10
N ARG A 826 -31.72 21.18 -20.07
CA ARG A 826 -30.88 21.16 -18.86
C ARG A 826 -31.66 21.35 -17.56
N THR A 827 -32.69 22.16 -17.60
CA THR A 827 -33.53 22.55 -16.47
C THR A 827 -34.94 21.98 -16.63
N ARG A 828 -35.74 22.02 -15.56
CA ARG A 828 -37.17 21.68 -15.67
C ARG A 828 -37.90 22.60 -16.66
N HIS A 829 -37.58 23.90 -16.64
CA HIS A 829 -38.19 24.87 -17.53
C HIS A 829 -37.98 24.51 -19.00
N ASP A 830 -36.76 24.10 -19.38
CA ASP A 830 -36.47 23.61 -20.73
C ASP A 830 -37.40 22.44 -21.15
N ALA A 831 -37.68 21.52 -20.24
CA ALA A 831 -38.54 20.36 -20.50
C ALA A 831 -40.03 20.74 -20.58
N ASP A 832 -40.48 21.62 -19.67
CA ASP A 832 -41.85 22.13 -19.67
C ASP A 832 -42.14 22.95 -20.94
N ASP A 833 -41.19 23.77 -21.40
CA ASP A 833 -41.29 24.57 -22.63
C ASP A 833 -41.34 23.67 -23.88
N LEU A 834 -40.54 22.60 -23.91
CA LEU A 834 -40.55 21.63 -25.00
C LEU A 834 -41.91 20.90 -25.09
N LEU A 835 -42.48 20.51 -23.95
CA LEU A 835 -43.77 19.84 -23.88
C LEU A 835 -44.94 20.74 -24.32
N GLN A 836 -44.85 22.05 -24.06
CA GLN A 836 -45.88 23.00 -24.49
C GLN A 836 -45.88 23.23 -26.01
N GLN A 837 -44.74 23.01 -26.68
CA GLN A 837 -44.57 23.30 -28.11
C GLN A 837 -44.87 22.11 -29.03
N LEU A 838 -44.85 20.88 -28.52
CA LEU A 838 -44.94 19.67 -29.33
C LEU A 838 -46.21 18.87 -29.06
N GLN A 839 -46.87 18.44 -30.14
CA GLN A 839 -47.96 17.46 -30.12
C GLN A 839 -47.55 16.16 -30.85
N PRO A 840 -48.23 15.02 -30.61
CA PRO A 840 -48.00 13.81 -31.39
C PRO A 840 -48.11 14.08 -32.90
N GLY A 841 -47.09 13.68 -33.67
CA GLY A 841 -46.97 13.93 -35.11
C GLY A 841 -46.16 15.16 -35.49
N ASP A 842 -45.93 16.12 -34.57
CA ASP A 842 -45.11 17.29 -34.87
C ASP A 842 -43.64 16.89 -35.13
N PRO A 843 -42.96 17.55 -36.10
CA PRO A 843 -41.53 17.35 -36.33
C PRO A 843 -40.66 18.15 -35.36
N CYS A 844 -39.71 17.48 -34.70
CA CYS A 844 -38.71 18.08 -33.81
C CYS A 844 -37.30 17.73 -34.31
N MET A 845 -36.38 18.70 -34.30
CA MET A 845 -34.97 18.49 -34.60
C MET A 845 -34.13 18.56 -33.35
N ILE A 846 -33.26 17.59 -33.13
CA ILE A 846 -32.28 17.55 -32.06
C ILE A 846 -30.90 17.77 -32.66
N VAL A 847 -30.22 18.81 -32.21
CA VAL A 847 -28.85 19.10 -32.63
C VAL A 847 -27.90 18.43 -31.63
N GLY A 848 -27.18 17.41 -32.09
CA GLY A 848 -26.22 16.64 -31.30
C GLY A 848 -26.62 15.18 -31.08
N GLY A 849 -25.89 14.25 -31.70
CA GLY A 849 -26.02 12.80 -31.54
C GLY A 849 -25.28 12.22 -30.32
N GLY A 850 -25.25 12.97 -29.21
CA GLY A 850 -24.69 12.52 -27.93
C GLY A 850 -25.73 11.82 -27.04
N LEU A 851 -25.31 11.35 -25.86
CA LEU A 851 -26.17 10.59 -24.94
C LEU A 851 -27.52 11.27 -24.66
N LEU A 852 -27.50 12.53 -24.20
CA LEU A 852 -28.72 13.29 -23.89
C LEU A 852 -29.63 13.49 -25.11
N GLY A 853 -29.04 13.85 -26.26
CA GLY A 853 -29.80 14.09 -27.49
C GLY A 853 -30.49 12.82 -27.98
N LEU A 854 -29.81 11.68 -27.88
CA LEU A 854 -30.38 10.39 -28.27
C LEU A 854 -31.45 9.89 -27.28
N GLU A 855 -31.25 10.04 -25.97
CA GLU A 855 -32.28 9.70 -24.97
C GLU A 855 -33.53 10.56 -25.15
N LEU A 856 -33.36 11.86 -25.43
CA LEU A 856 -34.47 12.75 -25.75
C LEU A 856 -35.14 12.36 -27.08
N ALA A 857 -34.37 11.98 -28.10
CA ALA A 857 -34.92 11.51 -29.38
C ALA A 857 -35.84 10.30 -29.18
N ALA A 858 -35.38 9.30 -28.41
CA ALA A 858 -36.18 8.12 -28.08
C ALA A 858 -37.44 8.50 -27.28
N SER A 859 -37.30 9.36 -26.26
CA SER A 859 -38.41 9.81 -25.42
C SER A 859 -39.50 10.55 -26.23
N LEU A 860 -39.09 11.40 -27.18
CA LEU A 860 -40.02 12.09 -28.08
C LEU A 860 -40.69 11.13 -29.07
N ARG A 861 -39.98 10.13 -29.59
CA ARG A 861 -40.59 9.08 -30.44
C ARG A 861 -41.64 8.27 -29.70
N GLU A 862 -41.41 7.94 -28.43
CA GLU A 862 -42.37 7.20 -27.60
C GLU A 862 -43.71 7.92 -27.43
N ILE A 863 -43.71 9.26 -27.39
CA ILE A 863 -44.93 10.09 -27.35
C ILE A 863 -45.44 10.50 -28.75
N GLY A 864 -44.93 9.88 -29.81
CA GLY A 864 -45.43 10.03 -31.17
C GLY A 864 -44.92 11.25 -31.95
N VAL A 865 -43.92 11.98 -31.44
CA VAL A 865 -43.28 13.11 -32.15
C VAL A 865 -42.36 12.57 -33.25
N ARG A 866 -42.29 13.22 -34.42
CA ARG A 866 -41.32 12.87 -35.48
C ARG A 866 -39.97 13.52 -35.17
N VAL A 867 -38.88 12.75 -35.16
CA VAL A 867 -37.58 13.25 -34.69
C VAL A 867 -36.51 13.19 -35.77
N TYR A 868 -35.82 14.31 -35.98
CA TYR A 868 -34.58 14.42 -36.74
C TYR A 868 -33.41 14.63 -35.77
N VAL A 869 -32.30 13.90 -35.91
CA VAL A 869 -31.07 14.16 -35.17
C VAL A 869 -30.01 14.66 -36.14
N VAL A 870 -29.56 15.90 -35.94
CA VAL A 870 -28.47 16.51 -36.72
C VAL A 870 -27.15 16.30 -35.99
N GLN A 871 -26.18 15.70 -36.67
CA GLN A 871 -24.85 15.42 -36.13
C GLN A 871 -23.79 15.93 -37.11
N ARG A 872 -22.90 16.81 -36.64
CA ARG A 872 -21.85 17.44 -37.46
C ARG A 872 -20.77 16.47 -37.93
N GLU A 873 -20.62 15.36 -37.22
CA GLU A 873 -19.66 14.30 -37.51
C GLU A 873 -20.38 13.12 -38.18
N ASN A 874 -19.64 12.17 -38.76
CA ASN A 874 -20.20 10.99 -39.40
C ASN A 874 -20.53 9.83 -38.43
N ARG A 875 -20.57 10.11 -37.12
CA ARG A 875 -20.74 9.12 -36.05
C ARG A 875 -21.56 9.68 -34.89
N LEU A 876 -22.29 8.80 -34.23
CA LEU A 876 -23.02 9.05 -32.98
C LEU A 876 -22.11 8.77 -31.78
N MET A 877 -22.35 9.48 -30.68
CA MET A 877 -21.64 9.30 -29.42
C MET A 877 -20.11 9.20 -29.60
N THR A 878 -19.52 10.10 -30.38
CA THR A 878 -18.13 9.99 -30.88
C THR A 878 -17.06 9.92 -29.79
N ARG A 879 -17.37 10.36 -28.57
CA ARG A 879 -16.50 10.25 -27.39
C ARG A 879 -16.68 8.94 -26.61
N GLN A 880 -17.75 8.20 -26.84
CA GLN A 880 -18.15 7.04 -26.03
C GLN A 880 -18.16 5.73 -26.80
N LEU A 881 -18.31 5.76 -28.12
CA LEU A 881 -18.40 4.59 -28.98
C LEU A 881 -17.36 4.65 -30.08
N ASP A 882 -16.89 3.49 -30.54
CA ASP A 882 -16.09 3.38 -31.75
C ASP A 882 -16.97 3.30 -33.01
N GLU A 883 -16.35 3.10 -34.17
CA GLU A 883 -17.05 3.12 -35.47
C GLU A 883 -18.13 2.05 -35.57
N ILE A 884 -17.79 0.81 -35.20
CA ILE A 884 -18.71 -0.34 -35.28
C ILE A 884 -19.88 -0.15 -34.31
N ALA A 885 -19.59 0.23 -33.06
CA ALA A 885 -20.63 0.45 -32.07
C ALA A 885 -21.58 1.59 -32.48
N SER A 886 -21.05 2.68 -33.06
CA SER A 886 -21.84 3.77 -33.61
C SER A 886 -22.69 3.35 -34.80
N GLU A 887 -22.19 2.48 -35.67
CA GLU A 887 -22.93 1.96 -36.83
C GLU A 887 -24.13 1.11 -36.39
N LEU A 888 -23.92 0.22 -35.42
CA LEU A 888 -25.00 -0.61 -34.84
C LEU A 888 -26.07 0.25 -34.17
N LEU A 889 -25.65 1.31 -33.45
CA LEU A 889 -26.57 2.27 -32.85
C LEU A 889 -27.39 3.03 -33.91
N TYR A 890 -26.77 3.44 -35.02
CA TYR A 890 -27.46 4.11 -36.12
C TYR A 890 -28.58 3.23 -36.71
N GLN A 891 -28.29 1.95 -36.95
CA GLN A 891 -29.29 1.00 -37.46
C GLN A 891 -30.48 0.86 -36.50
N GLU A 892 -30.20 0.74 -35.20
CA GLU A 892 -31.23 0.66 -34.16
C GLU A 892 -32.11 1.91 -34.09
N LEU A 893 -31.52 3.10 -34.19
CA LEU A 893 -32.28 4.36 -34.15
C LEU A 893 -33.13 4.54 -35.41
N THR A 894 -32.62 4.13 -36.57
CA THR A 894 -33.34 4.23 -37.85
C THR A 894 -34.55 3.29 -37.87
N ASP A 895 -34.40 2.06 -37.35
CA ASP A 895 -35.51 1.10 -37.19
C ASP A 895 -36.63 1.63 -36.27
N ARG A 896 -36.28 2.53 -35.34
CA ARG A 896 -37.23 3.22 -34.45
C ARG A 896 -37.85 4.47 -35.08
N GLY A 897 -37.55 4.74 -36.34
CA GLY A 897 -38.06 5.89 -37.10
C GLY A 897 -37.47 7.22 -36.63
N ILE A 898 -36.22 7.23 -36.18
CA ILE A 898 -35.46 8.47 -35.91
C ILE A 898 -34.60 8.77 -37.14
N ASP A 899 -34.83 9.91 -37.78
CA ASP A 899 -34.11 10.34 -38.98
C ASP A 899 -32.74 10.95 -38.56
N ILE A 900 -31.62 10.31 -38.87
CA ILE A 900 -30.27 10.81 -38.53
C ILE A 900 -29.63 11.52 -39.73
N LEU A 901 -29.18 12.76 -39.53
CA LEU A 901 -28.55 13.62 -40.52
C LEU A 901 -27.08 13.86 -40.15
N TYR A 902 -26.18 13.06 -40.73
CA TYR A 902 -24.73 13.15 -40.51
C TYR A 902 -24.05 14.21 -41.37
N ASN A 903 -22.89 14.70 -40.90
CA ASN A 903 -22.08 15.72 -41.56
C ASN A 903 -22.87 16.99 -41.89
N GLU A 904 -23.92 17.25 -41.12
CA GLU A 904 -24.83 18.37 -41.36
C GLU A 904 -24.81 19.39 -40.24
N SER A 905 -25.24 20.60 -40.57
CA SER A 905 -25.42 21.67 -39.61
C SER A 905 -26.53 22.62 -40.03
N ILE A 906 -27.08 23.33 -39.05
CA ILE A 906 -28.06 24.38 -39.28
C ILE A 906 -27.34 25.59 -39.88
N ARG A 907 -27.89 26.15 -40.96
CA ARG A 907 -27.42 27.41 -41.56
C ARG A 907 -28.19 28.62 -41.04
N TYR A 908 -29.53 28.52 -41.00
CA TYR A 908 -30.42 29.51 -40.39
C TYR A 908 -31.81 28.91 -40.11
N TYR A 909 -32.57 29.55 -39.23
CA TYR A 909 -33.95 29.18 -38.89
C TYR A 909 -34.95 29.81 -39.85
N VAL A 910 -36.09 29.14 -40.06
CA VAL A 910 -37.24 29.64 -40.85
C VAL A 910 -38.39 29.92 -39.90
N GLY A 911 -38.98 31.12 -39.99
CA GLY A 911 -40.09 31.60 -39.16
C GLY A 911 -39.89 33.03 -38.67
N GLU A 912 -40.98 33.71 -38.28
CA GLU A 912 -40.96 35.10 -37.78
C GLU A 912 -41.00 35.17 -36.24
N GLU A 913 -41.96 34.47 -35.60
CA GLU A 913 -42.12 34.45 -34.13
C GLU A 913 -41.72 33.11 -33.50
N ALA A 914 -41.93 32.01 -34.22
CA ALA A 914 -41.58 30.65 -33.81
C ALA A 914 -40.84 29.93 -34.95
N VAL A 915 -40.10 28.87 -34.61
CA VAL A 915 -39.46 28.02 -35.62
C VAL A 915 -40.52 27.20 -36.36
N GLU A 916 -40.55 27.33 -37.68
CA GLU A 916 -41.41 26.56 -38.58
C GLU A 916 -40.59 25.59 -39.45
N GLY A 917 -39.28 25.83 -39.53
CA GLY A 917 -38.35 25.02 -40.28
C GLY A 917 -36.90 25.41 -40.04
N VAL A 918 -36.00 24.59 -40.55
CA VAL A 918 -34.55 24.80 -40.48
C VAL A 918 -33.96 24.64 -41.87
N HIS A 919 -33.17 25.62 -42.30
CA HIS A 919 -32.39 25.51 -43.53
C HIS A 919 -31.02 24.93 -43.21
N MET A 920 -30.73 23.77 -43.80
CA MET A 920 -29.52 22.98 -43.58
C MET A 920 -28.36 23.49 -44.44
N ALA A 921 -27.13 23.13 -44.07
CA ALA A 921 -25.93 23.52 -44.79
C ALA A 921 -25.88 22.97 -46.24
N ASN A 922 -26.44 21.79 -46.48
CA ASN A 922 -26.60 21.21 -47.82
C ASN A 922 -27.68 21.86 -48.71
N GLY A 923 -28.40 22.87 -48.20
CA GLY A 923 -29.44 23.58 -48.94
C GLY A 923 -30.86 22.99 -48.80
N GLN A 924 -31.03 21.88 -48.08
CA GLN A 924 -32.35 21.33 -47.77
C GLN A 924 -33.04 22.15 -46.67
N THR A 925 -34.33 22.43 -46.82
CA THR A 925 -35.16 22.97 -45.72
C THR A 925 -35.99 21.84 -45.12
N ILE A 926 -35.90 21.67 -43.79
CA ILE A 926 -36.66 20.65 -43.06
C ILE A 926 -37.69 21.36 -42.17
N PRO A 927 -39.00 21.09 -42.33
CA PRO A 927 -40.03 21.68 -41.47
C PRO A 927 -39.94 21.07 -40.07
N VAL A 928 -39.88 21.93 -39.04
CA VAL A 928 -39.76 21.54 -37.64
C VAL A 928 -40.50 22.56 -36.76
N LYS A 929 -41.13 22.09 -35.68
CA LYS A 929 -41.78 22.93 -34.67
C LYS A 929 -40.92 23.21 -33.45
N ALA A 930 -39.88 22.41 -33.23
CA ALA A 930 -38.89 22.64 -32.20
C ALA A 930 -37.50 22.21 -32.65
N VAL A 931 -36.48 22.93 -32.18
CA VAL A 931 -35.07 22.61 -32.32
C VAL A 931 -34.43 22.55 -30.94
N VAL A 932 -33.97 21.37 -30.51
CA VAL A 932 -33.35 21.18 -29.20
C VAL A 932 -31.84 21.00 -29.33
N PHE A 933 -31.07 21.89 -28.70
CA PHE A 933 -29.60 21.79 -28.67
C PHE A 933 -29.13 20.89 -27.53
N ALA A 934 -28.47 19.78 -27.89
CA ALA A 934 -27.91 18.77 -26.98
C ALA A 934 -26.42 18.49 -27.29
N ILE A 935 -25.65 19.54 -27.59
CA ILE A 935 -24.23 19.46 -28.03
C ILE A 935 -23.19 19.61 -26.91
N GLY A 936 -23.60 19.39 -25.66
CA GLY A 936 -22.73 19.39 -24.48
C GLY A 936 -23.05 20.49 -23.47
N THR A 937 -22.19 20.62 -22.47
CA THR A 937 -22.36 21.56 -21.35
C THR A 937 -21.13 22.45 -21.16
N GLN A 938 -21.36 23.61 -20.54
CA GLN A 938 -20.32 24.53 -20.11
C GLN A 938 -20.39 24.72 -18.58
N PRO A 939 -19.31 24.40 -17.84
CA PRO A 939 -19.23 24.62 -16.39
C PRO A 939 -19.48 26.08 -16.00
N ASN A 940 -20.25 26.30 -14.94
CA ASN A 940 -20.58 27.64 -14.43
C ASN A 940 -19.48 28.15 -13.49
N THR A 941 -18.41 28.71 -14.06
CA THR A 941 -17.17 29.08 -13.34
C THR A 941 -17.01 30.58 -13.10
N GLU A 942 -17.94 31.40 -13.59
CA GLU A 942 -17.84 32.86 -13.61
C GLU A 942 -17.68 33.44 -12.20
N LEU A 943 -18.47 32.93 -11.24
CA LEU A 943 -18.42 33.36 -9.84
C LEU A 943 -17.05 33.08 -9.21
N ALA A 944 -16.48 31.88 -9.44
CA ALA A 944 -15.18 31.50 -8.91
C ALA A 944 -14.04 32.33 -9.53
N ARG A 945 -14.14 32.63 -10.83
CA ARG A 945 -13.17 33.47 -11.54
C ARG A 945 -13.21 34.90 -11.01
N ALA A 946 -14.40 35.47 -10.83
CA ALA A 946 -14.57 36.80 -10.24
C ALA A 946 -14.02 36.88 -8.81
N ALA A 947 -14.12 35.78 -8.05
CA ALA A 947 -13.54 35.64 -6.71
C ALA A 947 -12.00 35.43 -6.69
N GLY A 948 -11.33 35.38 -7.86
CA GLY A 948 -9.89 35.16 -7.95
C GLY A 948 -9.43 33.74 -7.59
N LEU A 949 -10.30 32.74 -7.70
CA LEU A 949 -9.90 31.33 -7.60
C LEU A 949 -9.22 30.87 -8.90
N ALA A 950 -8.38 29.85 -8.80
CA ALA A 950 -7.76 29.24 -9.98
C ALA A 950 -8.82 28.51 -10.82
N VAL A 951 -9.01 28.95 -12.07
CA VAL A 951 -10.02 28.40 -12.99
C VAL A 951 -9.44 28.23 -14.39
N ASN A 952 -9.44 26.98 -14.86
CA ASN A 952 -9.14 26.61 -16.24
C ASN A 952 -10.47 26.38 -16.99
N ARG A 953 -10.80 25.11 -17.29
CA ARG A 953 -12.10 24.70 -17.83
C ARG A 953 -13.12 24.48 -16.69
N GLY A 954 -12.63 24.09 -15.52
CA GLY A 954 -13.34 24.10 -14.24
C GLY A 954 -12.54 24.83 -13.15
N ILE A 955 -13.10 24.84 -11.94
CA ILE A 955 -12.44 25.34 -10.74
C ILE A 955 -11.39 24.31 -10.33
N VAL A 956 -10.13 24.73 -10.25
CA VAL A 956 -9.01 23.84 -9.92
C VAL A 956 -9.10 23.45 -8.45
N VAL A 957 -9.08 22.15 -8.19
CA VAL A 957 -9.14 21.56 -6.84
C VAL A 957 -8.08 20.49 -6.60
N ASP A 958 -7.75 20.25 -5.34
CA ASP A 958 -6.92 19.14 -4.87
C ASP A 958 -7.70 17.82 -4.72
N GLU A 959 -7.06 16.77 -4.20
CA GLU A 959 -7.66 15.44 -4.03
C GLU A 959 -8.76 15.38 -2.95
N TYR A 960 -8.90 16.43 -2.12
CA TYR A 960 -10.00 16.63 -1.17
C TYR A 960 -11.06 17.58 -1.71
N LEU A 961 -10.95 17.97 -2.99
CA LEU A 961 -11.83 18.92 -3.68
C LEU A 961 -11.75 20.34 -3.10
N GLN A 962 -10.65 20.67 -2.42
CA GLN A 962 -10.35 21.99 -1.87
C GLN A 962 -9.75 22.86 -2.98
N THR A 963 -10.18 24.12 -3.08
CA THR A 963 -9.66 25.07 -4.07
C THR A 963 -8.33 25.71 -3.60
N SER A 964 -7.84 26.73 -4.32
CA SER A 964 -6.72 27.55 -3.84
C SER A 964 -7.02 28.33 -2.55
N ASP A 965 -8.27 28.35 -2.09
CA ASP A 965 -8.68 28.83 -0.79
C ASP A 965 -9.08 27.67 0.13
N THR A 966 -8.49 27.61 1.33
CA THR A 966 -8.74 26.51 2.27
C THR A 966 -10.16 26.46 2.82
N SER A 967 -10.91 27.56 2.72
CA SER A 967 -12.32 27.62 3.16
C SER A 967 -13.31 27.37 2.01
N ILE A 968 -12.85 27.14 0.78
CA ILE A 968 -13.71 26.97 -0.40
C ILE A 968 -13.43 25.62 -1.09
N PHE A 969 -14.50 24.87 -1.33
CA PHE A 969 -14.50 23.58 -2.03
C PHE A 969 -15.32 23.67 -3.31
N ALA A 970 -15.06 22.81 -4.28
CA ALA A 970 -15.86 22.70 -5.49
C ALA A 970 -16.15 21.24 -5.86
N ALA A 971 -17.38 20.93 -6.27
CA ALA A 971 -17.80 19.58 -6.64
C ALA A 971 -18.83 19.55 -7.77
N GLY A 972 -18.93 18.40 -8.41
CA GLY A 972 -19.70 18.17 -9.63
C GLY A 972 -18.95 18.60 -10.88
N GLU A 973 -19.69 18.86 -11.96
CA GLU A 973 -19.12 19.21 -13.27
C GLU A 973 -18.25 20.48 -13.26
N VAL A 974 -18.39 21.33 -12.24
CA VAL A 974 -17.62 22.57 -12.10
C VAL A 974 -16.20 22.35 -11.59
N ALA A 975 -15.93 21.22 -10.93
CA ALA A 975 -14.63 20.90 -10.37
C ALA A 975 -13.68 20.31 -11.44
N GLU A 976 -12.43 20.76 -11.41
CA GLU A 976 -11.33 20.27 -12.25
C GLU A 976 -10.19 19.80 -11.34
N MET A 977 -9.81 18.52 -11.46
CA MET A 977 -8.70 17.93 -10.70
C MET A 977 -7.72 17.31 -11.70
N ASN A 978 -6.43 17.65 -11.60
CA ASN A 978 -5.37 17.16 -12.50
C ASN A 978 -5.69 17.39 -14.00
N GLY A 979 -6.29 18.54 -14.34
CA GLY A 979 -6.67 18.88 -15.71
C GLY A 979 -7.88 18.12 -16.26
N GLN A 980 -8.56 17.32 -15.44
CA GLN A 980 -9.72 16.52 -15.83
C GLN A 980 -10.98 16.96 -15.08
N GLN A 981 -12.12 16.87 -15.78
CA GLN A 981 -13.46 17.09 -15.24
C GLN A 981 -14.30 15.82 -15.42
N TRP A 982 -15.26 15.60 -14.51
CA TRP A 982 -16.16 14.44 -14.56
C TRP A 982 -17.61 14.90 -14.68
N GLY A 983 -18.13 14.81 -15.90
CA GLY A 983 -19.47 15.25 -16.28
C GLY A 983 -20.60 14.25 -15.94
N ILE A 984 -20.53 13.53 -14.82
CA ILE A 984 -21.50 12.47 -14.49
C ILE A 984 -21.97 12.55 -13.03
N THR A 985 -23.22 12.14 -12.79
CA THR A 985 -23.84 12.14 -11.44
C THR A 985 -23.05 11.35 -10.42
N ALA A 986 -22.55 10.17 -10.78
CA ALA A 986 -21.74 9.33 -9.89
C ALA A 986 -20.49 10.07 -9.38
N ALA A 987 -19.83 10.85 -10.24
CA ALA A 987 -18.68 11.65 -9.84
C ALA A 987 -19.06 12.80 -8.90
N ALA A 988 -20.15 13.48 -9.19
CA ALA A 988 -20.67 14.53 -8.30
C ALA A 988 -20.99 13.97 -6.90
N GLU A 989 -21.54 12.75 -6.83
CA GLU A 989 -21.84 12.07 -5.57
C GLU A 989 -20.57 11.64 -4.82
N GLU A 990 -19.62 11.01 -5.50
CA GLU A 990 -18.32 10.60 -4.93
C GLU A 990 -17.52 11.81 -4.42
N GLN A 991 -17.44 12.89 -5.19
CA GLN A 991 -16.77 14.13 -4.80
C GLN A 991 -17.41 14.75 -3.55
N ALA A 992 -18.75 14.80 -3.50
CA ALA A 992 -19.48 15.32 -2.36
C ALA A 992 -19.26 14.49 -1.08
N GLU A 993 -19.20 13.17 -1.19
CA GLU A 993 -18.86 12.29 -0.07
C GLU A 993 -17.44 12.53 0.46
N VAL A 994 -16.47 12.73 -0.44
CA VAL A 994 -15.09 13.04 -0.06
C VAL A 994 -15.04 14.34 0.73
N ILE A 995 -15.71 15.40 0.27
CA ILE A 995 -15.77 16.68 0.98
C ILE A 995 -16.44 16.51 2.36
N ALA A 996 -17.58 15.82 2.42
CA ALA A 996 -18.28 15.58 3.68
C ALA A 996 -17.39 14.82 4.70
N ARG A 997 -16.67 13.78 4.26
CA ARG A 997 -15.73 13.04 5.09
C ARG A 997 -14.54 13.91 5.54
N HIS A 998 -13.95 14.65 4.61
CA HIS A 998 -12.82 15.55 4.87
C HIS A 998 -13.18 16.61 5.93
N LEU A 999 -14.33 17.27 5.77
CA LEU A 999 -14.83 18.26 6.73
C LEU A 999 -15.11 17.66 8.12
N ASN A 1000 -15.33 16.35 8.22
CA ASN A 1000 -15.52 15.65 9.48
C ASN A 1000 -14.25 14.95 10.01
N GLY A 1001 -13.08 15.24 9.42
CA GLY A 1001 -11.78 14.83 9.94
C GLY A 1001 -11.22 13.54 9.36
N ASP A 1002 -11.91 12.92 8.40
CA ASP A 1002 -11.39 11.78 7.66
C ASP A 1002 -10.45 12.26 6.55
N MET A 1003 -9.16 12.27 6.88
CA MET A 1003 -8.08 12.69 5.97
C MET A 1003 -7.65 11.58 5.03
N VAL A 1004 -8.08 10.34 5.25
CA VAL A 1004 -7.59 9.18 4.50
C VAL A 1004 -8.36 9.02 3.19
N ASN A 1005 -9.63 9.42 3.19
CA ASN A 1005 -10.49 9.40 2.01
C ASN A 1005 -10.20 10.61 1.11
N HIS A 1006 -10.01 10.33 -0.18
CA HIS A 1006 -9.72 11.31 -1.21
C HIS A 1006 -10.37 10.87 -2.53
N TYR A 1007 -10.51 11.81 -3.46
CA TYR A 1007 -11.06 11.55 -4.77
C TYR A 1007 -9.94 11.15 -5.74
N ALA A 1008 -10.07 9.98 -6.38
CA ALA A 1008 -9.09 9.44 -7.33
C ALA A 1008 -9.57 9.50 -8.79
N GLY A 1009 -10.69 10.18 -9.03
CA GLY A 1009 -11.39 10.17 -10.32
C GLY A 1009 -12.40 9.03 -10.43
N THR A 1010 -13.61 9.35 -10.88
CA THR A 1010 -14.65 8.36 -11.17
C THR A 1010 -14.45 7.76 -12.55
N LEU A 1011 -14.71 6.46 -12.67
CA LEU A 1011 -14.74 5.78 -13.97
C LEU A 1011 -15.84 6.42 -14.85
N SER A 1012 -15.49 6.82 -16.07
CA SER A 1012 -16.49 7.24 -17.06
C SER A 1012 -17.32 6.03 -17.47
N MET A 1013 -18.63 6.11 -17.22
CA MET A 1013 -19.62 5.08 -17.55
C MET A 1013 -20.76 5.74 -18.31
N ASN A 1014 -21.13 5.20 -19.46
CA ASN A 1014 -22.26 5.68 -20.23
C ASN A 1014 -23.19 4.51 -20.50
N ILE A 1015 -24.46 4.65 -20.13
CA ILE A 1015 -25.52 3.70 -20.42
C ILE A 1015 -26.58 4.48 -21.19
N LEU A 1016 -26.86 4.06 -22.43
CA LEU A 1016 -27.92 4.67 -23.21
C LEU A 1016 -29.26 4.11 -22.75
N LYS A 1017 -30.09 4.97 -22.13
CA LYS A 1017 -31.41 4.58 -21.63
C LYS A 1017 -32.42 4.60 -22.77
N MET A 1018 -32.66 3.43 -23.35
CA MET A 1018 -33.71 3.20 -24.35
C MET A 1018 -34.30 1.82 -24.16
N ASP A 1019 -35.63 1.70 -24.21
CA ASP A 1019 -36.29 0.40 -24.05
C ASP A 1019 -35.86 -0.58 -25.15
N GLY A 1020 -35.59 -1.83 -24.79
CA GLY A 1020 -35.12 -2.87 -25.71
C GLY A 1020 -33.67 -2.75 -26.22
N LEU A 1021 -32.94 -1.66 -25.94
CA LEU A 1021 -31.54 -1.49 -26.34
C LEU A 1021 -30.59 -1.63 -25.14
N ASN A 1022 -29.73 -2.65 -25.19
CA ASN A 1022 -28.62 -2.79 -24.24
C ASN A 1022 -27.35 -2.20 -24.85
N LEU A 1023 -27.00 -0.97 -24.48
CA LEU A 1023 -25.74 -0.33 -24.89
C LEU A 1023 -25.09 0.37 -23.71
N CYS A 1024 -23.82 0.02 -23.44
CA CYS A 1024 -23.00 0.75 -22.49
C CYS A 1024 -21.53 0.82 -22.92
N SER A 1025 -20.87 1.91 -22.51
CA SER A 1025 -19.42 2.05 -22.62
C SER A 1025 -18.79 2.44 -21.29
N LEU A 1026 -17.59 1.93 -21.07
CA LEU A 1026 -16.79 2.08 -19.85
C LEU A 1026 -15.39 2.53 -20.25
N GLY A 1027 -14.84 3.54 -19.57
CA GLY A 1027 -13.47 3.98 -19.77
C GLY A 1027 -13.19 4.45 -21.20
N MET A 1028 -12.12 3.93 -21.81
CA MET A 1028 -11.71 4.31 -23.17
C MET A 1028 -12.53 3.58 -24.25
N PRO A 1029 -13.05 4.28 -25.27
CA PRO A 1029 -13.78 3.64 -26.38
C PRO A 1029 -12.86 3.04 -27.46
N SER A 1030 -11.64 3.56 -27.60
CA SER A 1030 -10.64 3.11 -28.57
C SER A 1030 -9.22 3.24 -28.00
N ALA A 1031 -8.32 2.37 -28.43
CA ALA A 1031 -6.90 2.48 -28.11
C ALA A 1031 -6.30 3.74 -28.78
N PRO A 1032 -5.32 4.42 -28.14
CA PRO A 1032 -4.63 5.53 -28.78
C PRO A 1032 -3.90 5.09 -30.06
N ALA A 1033 -4.00 5.89 -31.13
CA ALA A 1033 -3.40 5.56 -32.42
C ALA A 1033 -1.87 5.36 -32.30
N GLY A 1034 -1.38 4.24 -32.82
CA GLY A 1034 0.05 3.91 -32.81
C GLY A 1034 0.61 3.41 -31.46
N ALA A 1035 -0.21 3.32 -30.41
CA ALA A 1035 0.23 2.83 -29.11
C ALA A 1035 0.37 1.30 -29.10
N ARG A 1036 1.60 0.80 -28.95
CA ARG A 1036 1.92 -0.64 -29.00
C ARG A 1036 1.61 -1.38 -27.71
N ASP A 1037 1.41 -0.67 -26.60
CA ASP A 1037 1.13 -1.23 -25.27
C ASP A 1037 -0.37 -1.38 -24.98
N TYR A 1038 -1.23 -1.09 -25.98
CA TYR A 1038 -2.66 -1.31 -25.94
C TYR A 1038 -3.06 -2.48 -26.84
N GLU A 1039 -4.02 -3.26 -26.38
CA GLU A 1039 -4.58 -4.39 -27.10
C GLU A 1039 -6.11 -4.29 -27.12
N GLU A 1040 -6.71 -4.54 -28.28
CA GLU A 1040 -8.17 -4.60 -28.42
C GLU A 1040 -8.60 -6.06 -28.62
N VAL A 1041 -9.53 -6.52 -27.79
CA VAL A 1041 -10.14 -7.85 -27.90
C VAL A 1041 -11.61 -7.64 -28.25
N VAL A 1042 -12.03 -8.16 -29.41
CA VAL A 1042 -13.36 -7.88 -29.99
C VAL A 1042 -14.12 -9.17 -30.29
N PHE A 1043 -15.41 -9.18 -29.93
CA PHE A 1043 -16.40 -10.17 -30.37
C PHE A 1043 -17.59 -9.44 -31.01
N ILE A 1044 -18.01 -9.88 -32.19
CA ILE A 1044 -19.07 -9.23 -32.97
C ILE A 1044 -19.97 -10.26 -33.66
N ASP A 1045 -21.29 -10.05 -33.55
CA ASP A 1045 -22.33 -10.68 -34.37
C ASP A 1045 -23.27 -9.58 -34.87
N ARG A 1046 -23.01 -9.09 -36.09
CA ARG A 1046 -23.77 -7.99 -36.70
C ARG A 1046 -25.25 -8.35 -36.91
N ALA A 1047 -25.55 -9.60 -37.26
CA ALA A 1047 -26.92 -10.05 -37.52
C ALA A 1047 -27.78 -10.02 -36.25
N LYS A 1048 -27.17 -10.26 -35.09
CA LYS A 1048 -27.84 -10.16 -33.78
C LYS A 1048 -27.63 -8.82 -33.07
N ARG A 1049 -27.02 -7.83 -33.72
CA ARG A 1049 -26.62 -6.54 -33.11
C ARG A 1049 -25.84 -6.71 -31.80
N TYR A 1050 -24.97 -7.71 -31.76
CA TYR A 1050 -24.17 -8.05 -30.58
C TYR A 1050 -22.73 -7.59 -30.78
N TYR A 1051 -22.21 -6.80 -29.85
CA TYR A 1051 -20.85 -6.29 -29.91
C TYR A 1051 -20.23 -6.19 -28.53
N LYS A 1052 -19.06 -6.81 -28.34
CA LYS A 1052 -18.26 -6.70 -27.12
C LYS A 1052 -16.83 -6.34 -27.50
N LYS A 1053 -16.35 -5.21 -27.01
CA LYS A 1053 -14.96 -4.76 -27.15
C LYS A 1053 -14.36 -4.55 -25.77
N CYS A 1054 -13.15 -5.04 -25.57
CA CYS A 1054 -12.33 -4.79 -24.39
C CYS A 1054 -11.00 -4.17 -24.83
N ILE A 1055 -10.58 -3.12 -24.14
CA ILE A 1055 -9.30 -2.45 -24.37
C ILE A 1055 -8.42 -2.72 -23.16
N ILE A 1056 -7.27 -3.33 -23.40
CA ILE A 1056 -6.32 -3.74 -22.38
C ILE A 1056 -5.06 -2.90 -22.53
N HIS A 1057 -4.57 -2.35 -21.42
CA HIS A 1057 -3.30 -1.64 -21.34
C HIS A 1057 -2.48 -2.26 -20.21
N ARG A 1058 -1.30 -2.80 -20.53
CA ARG A 1058 -0.37 -3.40 -19.54
C ARG A 1058 -1.06 -4.39 -18.59
N ASP A 1059 -1.78 -5.35 -19.17
CA ASP A 1059 -2.55 -6.38 -18.45
C ASP A 1059 -3.69 -5.83 -17.57
N ARG A 1060 -4.18 -4.60 -17.81
CA ARG A 1060 -5.34 -4.02 -17.12
C ARG A 1060 -6.43 -3.67 -18.12
N LEU A 1061 -7.69 -3.97 -17.80
CA LEU A 1061 -8.81 -3.47 -18.59
C LEU A 1061 -8.92 -1.96 -18.38
N VAL A 1062 -8.89 -1.18 -19.46
CA VAL A 1062 -8.97 0.30 -19.43
C VAL A 1062 -10.17 0.85 -20.20
N GLY A 1063 -10.85 -0.02 -20.95
CA GLY A 1063 -12.02 0.35 -21.72
C GLY A 1063 -12.88 -0.86 -22.10
N ALA A 1064 -14.18 -0.66 -22.21
CA ALA A 1064 -15.08 -1.65 -22.75
C ALA A 1064 -16.31 -1.03 -23.43
N ILE A 1065 -16.81 -1.68 -24.48
CA ILE A 1065 -18.09 -1.37 -25.13
C ILE A 1065 -18.91 -2.65 -25.19
N LEU A 1066 -20.16 -2.62 -24.70
CA LEU A 1066 -21.09 -3.75 -24.70
C LEU A 1066 -22.39 -3.34 -25.39
N ILE A 1067 -22.78 -4.09 -26.42
CA ILE A 1067 -24.05 -3.96 -27.15
C ILE A 1067 -24.73 -5.33 -27.24
N GLY A 1068 -26.04 -5.36 -26.98
CA GLY A 1068 -26.90 -6.55 -27.02
C GLY A 1068 -26.94 -7.33 -25.70
N ASP A 1069 -25.84 -7.35 -24.95
CA ASP A 1069 -25.71 -8.01 -23.63
C ASP A 1069 -24.76 -7.22 -22.72
N LYS A 1070 -25.22 -6.94 -21.49
CA LYS A 1070 -24.51 -6.13 -20.49
C LYS A 1070 -24.23 -6.89 -19.18
N ASN A 1071 -24.33 -8.21 -19.18
CA ASN A 1071 -24.17 -9.02 -17.97
C ASN A 1071 -22.83 -8.81 -17.26
N GLU A 1072 -21.75 -8.56 -18.01
CA GLU A 1072 -20.40 -8.33 -17.48
C GLU A 1072 -20.12 -6.86 -17.12
N PHE A 1073 -21.09 -5.95 -17.26
CA PHE A 1073 -20.91 -4.52 -17.00
C PHE A 1073 -20.31 -4.24 -15.61
N LEU A 1074 -20.85 -4.90 -14.57
CA LEU A 1074 -20.36 -4.71 -13.20
C LEU A 1074 -18.92 -5.24 -13.02
N GLU A 1075 -18.61 -6.41 -13.58
CA GLU A 1075 -17.25 -6.95 -13.52
C GLU A 1075 -16.25 -6.03 -14.23
N TYR A 1076 -16.59 -5.53 -15.42
CA TYR A 1076 -15.72 -4.66 -16.19
C TYR A 1076 -15.55 -3.30 -15.52
N LYS A 1077 -16.65 -2.75 -14.98
CA LYS A 1077 -16.61 -1.56 -14.14
C LYS A 1077 -15.61 -1.73 -13.00
N ASP A 1078 -15.69 -2.84 -12.26
CA ASP A 1078 -14.82 -3.10 -11.11
C ASP A 1078 -13.36 -3.33 -11.52
N LEU A 1079 -13.10 -4.05 -12.62
CA LEU A 1079 -11.76 -4.26 -13.16
C LEU A 1079 -11.09 -2.95 -13.56
N ILE A 1080 -11.81 -2.08 -14.28
CA ILE A 1080 -11.30 -0.79 -14.74
C ILE A 1080 -11.13 0.17 -13.57
N HIS A 1081 -12.15 0.30 -12.71
CA HIS A 1081 -12.13 1.22 -11.57
C HIS A 1081 -10.99 0.90 -10.60
N ASN A 1082 -10.83 -0.38 -10.25
CA ASN A 1082 -9.75 -0.82 -9.35
C ASN A 1082 -8.40 -0.96 -10.05
N ARG A 1083 -8.33 -0.74 -11.38
CA ARG A 1083 -7.14 -0.95 -12.22
C ARG A 1083 -6.50 -2.33 -12.00
N THR A 1084 -7.35 -3.34 -11.82
CA THR A 1084 -6.92 -4.69 -11.43
C THR A 1084 -6.22 -5.37 -12.58
N GLU A 1085 -5.06 -5.98 -12.32
CA GLU A 1085 -4.36 -6.76 -13.32
C GLU A 1085 -5.17 -8.02 -13.70
N LEU A 1086 -5.26 -8.35 -14.99
CA LEU A 1086 -6.15 -9.40 -15.50
C LEU A 1086 -5.56 -10.78 -15.25
N SER A 1087 -4.26 -10.99 -15.50
CA SER A 1087 -3.64 -12.32 -15.46
C SER A 1087 -4.48 -13.34 -16.26
N ASP A 1088 -4.79 -14.51 -15.70
CA ASP A 1088 -5.60 -15.55 -16.37
C ASP A 1088 -7.01 -15.10 -16.78
N LYS A 1089 -7.59 -14.08 -16.12
CA LYS A 1089 -8.91 -13.55 -16.49
C LYS A 1089 -8.94 -12.98 -17.90
N ARG A 1090 -7.78 -12.61 -18.45
CA ARG A 1090 -7.65 -12.17 -19.83
C ARG A 1090 -8.27 -13.18 -20.82
N LEU A 1091 -8.11 -14.48 -20.57
CA LEU A 1091 -8.60 -15.56 -21.45
C LEU A 1091 -10.13 -15.74 -21.42
N SER A 1092 -10.80 -15.19 -20.40
CA SER A 1092 -12.24 -15.32 -20.20
C SER A 1092 -13.02 -14.05 -20.52
N LEU A 1093 -12.38 -12.90 -20.82
CA LEU A 1093 -13.08 -11.63 -21.08
C LEU A 1093 -14.21 -11.78 -22.10
N LEU A 1094 -13.96 -12.44 -23.24
CA LEU A 1094 -14.98 -12.56 -24.29
C LEU A 1094 -15.79 -13.87 -24.26
N ARG A 1095 -15.58 -14.74 -23.27
CA ARG A 1095 -16.36 -15.97 -23.15
C ARG A 1095 -17.65 -15.65 -22.40
N SER A 1096 -18.80 -15.92 -23.02
CA SER A 1096 -20.09 -15.88 -22.33
C SER A 1096 -20.13 -16.95 -21.24
N GLY A 1097 -19.79 -16.56 -20.02
CA GLY A 1097 -19.82 -17.41 -18.83
C GLY A 1097 -20.88 -16.94 -17.84
N GLN A 1098 -21.25 -17.80 -16.89
CA GLN A 1098 -22.00 -17.36 -15.72
C GLN A 1098 -21.21 -16.25 -15.02
N ALA A 1099 -21.89 -15.14 -14.70
CA ALA A 1099 -21.29 -14.05 -13.95
C ALA A 1099 -20.61 -14.59 -12.67
N PRO A 1100 -19.36 -14.22 -12.39
CA PRO A 1100 -18.73 -14.60 -11.12
C PRO A 1100 -19.58 -14.11 -9.96
N ARG A 1101 -19.67 -14.91 -8.89
CA ARG A 1101 -20.43 -14.51 -7.70
C ARG A 1101 -19.84 -13.20 -7.14
N PRO A 1102 -20.67 -12.19 -6.84
CA PRO A 1102 -20.18 -10.94 -6.28
C PRO A 1102 -19.50 -11.17 -4.93
N VAL A 1103 -18.54 -10.33 -4.60
CA VAL A 1103 -17.91 -10.34 -3.26
C VAL A 1103 -18.95 -9.89 -2.25
N LEU A 1104 -19.31 -10.77 -1.32
CA LEU A 1104 -20.24 -10.44 -0.24
C LEU A 1104 -19.44 -10.10 1.02
N GLY A 1105 -19.67 -8.92 1.57
CA GLY A 1105 -18.99 -8.45 2.78
C GLY A 1105 -17.51 -8.15 2.57
N LYS A 1106 -16.73 -8.18 3.66
CA LYS A 1106 -15.30 -7.86 3.65
C LYS A 1106 -14.53 -8.84 2.76
N LEU A 1107 -13.66 -8.34 1.88
CA LEU A 1107 -12.77 -9.18 1.07
C LEU A 1107 -11.83 -9.99 1.98
N VAL A 1108 -11.80 -11.31 1.79
CA VAL A 1108 -10.92 -12.25 2.52
C VAL A 1108 -9.82 -12.78 1.61
N CYS A 1109 -10.15 -13.19 0.38
CA CYS A 1109 -9.20 -13.70 -0.61
C CYS A 1109 -9.08 -12.75 -1.80
N SER A 1110 -7.93 -12.07 -1.95
CA SER A 1110 -7.67 -11.20 -3.10
C SER A 1110 -7.35 -11.95 -4.40
N CYS A 1111 -6.87 -13.20 -4.31
CA CYS A 1111 -6.53 -13.99 -5.50
C CYS A 1111 -7.76 -14.42 -6.28
N ASN A 1112 -8.77 -14.92 -5.56
CA ASN A 1112 -9.99 -15.47 -6.13
C ASN A 1112 -11.22 -14.60 -5.84
N THR A 1113 -10.99 -13.39 -5.34
CA THR A 1113 -12.02 -12.37 -5.09
C THR A 1113 -13.18 -12.92 -4.25
N VAL A 1114 -12.87 -13.44 -3.05
CA VAL A 1114 -13.86 -14.07 -2.15
C VAL A 1114 -14.01 -13.24 -0.88
N GLY A 1115 -15.24 -12.89 -0.52
CA GLY A 1115 -15.60 -12.15 0.68
C GLY A 1115 -16.06 -13.02 1.86
N GLU A 1116 -16.12 -12.43 3.05
CA GLU A 1116 -16.58 -13.09 4.28
C GLU A 1116 -18.03 -13.59 4.16
N GLY A 1117 -18.91 -12.82 3.51
CA GLY A 1117 -20.29 -13.23 3.22
C GLY A 1117 -20.36 -14.45 2.32
N ASN A 1118 -19.48 -14.56 1.31
CA ASN A 1118 -19.43 -15.74 0.44
C ASN A 1118 -19.05 -17.00 1.24
N LEU A 1119 -18.11 -16.86 2.19
CA LEU A 1119 -17.72 -17.94 3.09
C LEU A 1119 -18.86 -18.33 4.03
N ILE A 1120 -19.56 -17.36 4.62
CA ILE A 1120 -20.70 -17.60 5.51
C ILE A 1120 -21.82 -18.32 4.76
N ASP A 1121 -22.14 -17.90 3.53
CA ASP A 1121 -23.17 -18.54 2.71
C ASP A 1121 -22.79 -19.98 2.35
N ALA A 1122 -21.52 -20.24 2.02
CA ALA A 1122 -21.04 -21.60 1.78
C ALA A 1122 -21.10 -22.48 3.04
N ILE A 1123 -20.79 -21.92 4.22
CA ILE A 1123 -20.92 -22.63 5.50
C ILE A 1123 -22.38 -22.98 5.77
N LYS A 1124 -23.31 -22.03 5.59
CA LYS A 1124 -24.76 -22.26 5.69
C LYS A 1124 -25.25 -23.30 4.69
N GLY A 1125 -24.64 -23.35 3.51
CA GLY A 1125 -24.87 -24.36 2.48
C GLY A 1125 -24.23 -25.73 2.74
N GLY A 1126 -23.65 -25.98 3.92
CA GLY A 1126 -23.11 -27.28 4.33
C GLY A 1126 -21.60 -27.50 4.09
N ALA A 1127 -20.83 -26.43 3.85
CA ALA A 1127 -19.36 -26.47 3.83
C ALA A 1127 -18.77 -26.18 5.23
N THR A 1128 -19.02 -27.09 6.18
CA THR A 1128 -18.61 -26.95 7.60
C THR A 1128 -17.18 -27.43 7.90
N GLU A 1129 -16.49 -27.98 6.91
CA GLU A 1129 -15.09 -28.40 7.01
C GLU A 1129 -14.18 -27.44 6.24
N PHE A 1130 -12.97 -27.18 6.77
CA PHE A 1130 -12.05 -26.20 6.18
C PHE A 1130 -11.68 -26.50 4.72
N GLY A 1131 -11.34 -27.75 4.42
CA GLY A 1131 -10.99 -28.17 3.06
C GLY A 1131 -12.16 -27.99 2.08
N LYS A 1132 -13.36 -28.43 2.48
CA LYS A 1132 -14.59 -28.29 1.69
C LYS A 1132 -14.93 -26.82 1.45
N LEU A 1133 -14.82 -25.97 2.48
CA LEU A 1133 -15.06 -24.53 2.37
C LEU A 1133 -14.11 -23.86 1.36
N CYS A 1134 -12.81 -24.19 1.43
CA CYS A 1134 -11.82 -23.71 0.47
C CYS A 1134 -12.12 -24.19 -0.97
N GLN A 1135 -12.52 -25.45 -1.16
CA GLN A 1135 -12.87 -25.99 -2.47
C GLN A 1135 -14.15 -25.35 -3.03
N THR A 1136 -15.20 -25.20 -2.23
CA THR A 1136 -16.49 -24.64 -2.66
C THR A 1136 -16.38 -23.16 -3.02
N THR A 1137 -15.58 -22.39 -2.27
CA THR A 1137 -15.48 -20.94 -2.46
C THR A 1137 -14.28 -20.50 -3.28
N GLY A 1138 -13.28 -21.37 -3.45
CA GLY A 1138 -11.97 -21.02 -3.97
C GLY A 1138 -11.09 -20.23 -2.99
N ALA A 1139 -11.58 -19.82 -1.82
CA ALA A 1139 -10.74 -19.09 -0.88
C ALA A 1139 -9.59 -19.97 -0.36
N GLY A 1140 -8.35 -19.49 -0.51
CA GLY A 1140 -7.17 -20.19 -0.02
C GLY A 1140 -6.56 -21.20 -1.00
N THR A 1141 -7.13 -21.38 -2.19
CA THR A 1141 -6.57 -22.30 -3.22
C THR A 1141 -5.49 -21.68 -4.09
N GLY A 1142 -5.43 -20.34 -4.19
CA GLY A 1142 -4.35 -19.59 -4.85
C GLY A 1142 -3.08 -19.50 -3.97
N CYS A 1143 -2.71 -18.31 -3.49
CA CYS A 1143 -1.53 -18.15 -2.62
C CYS A 1143 -1.67 -18.72 -1.20
N GLY A 1144 -2.86 -19.16 -0.80
CA GLY A 1144 -3.16 -19.61 0.56
C GLY A 1144 -3.05 -18.55 1.67
N SER A 1145 -2.69 -17.30 1.39
CA SER A 1145 -2.42 -16.28 2.43
C SER A 1145 -3.66 -15.88 3.24
N CYS A 1146 -4.87 -16.17 2.74
CA CYS A 1146 -6.13 -15.95 3.47
C CYS A 1146 -6.59 -17.15 4.31
N LYS A 1147 -5.94 -18.32 4.20
CA LYS A 1147 -6.34 -19.56 4.91
C LYS A 1147 -6.53 -19.36 6.44
N PRO A 1148 -5.66 -18.63 7.17
CA PRO A 1148 -5.88 -18.40 8.59
C PRO A 1148 -7.16 -17.62 8.88
N GLU A 1149 -7.50 -16.64 8.04
CA GLU A 1149 -8.72 -15.84 8.17
C GLU A 1149 -9.97 -16.66 7.80
N VAL A 1150 -9.88 -17.48 6.75
CA VAL A 1150 -10.94 -18.45 6.38
C VAL A 1150 -11.23 -19.40 7.54
N LYS A 1151 -10.19 -19.94 8.19
CA LYS A 1151 -10.34 -20.81 9.37
C LYS A 1151 -10.98 -20.06 10.54
N ALA A 1152 -10.55 -18.82 10.80
CA ALA A 1152 -11.15 -17.97 11.82
C ALA A 1152 -12.66 -17.72 11.59
N ILE A 1153 -13.08 -17.52 10.34
CA ILE A 1153 -14.49 -17.35 9.97
C ILE A 1153 -15.26 -18.65 10.21
N LEU A 1154 -14.71 -19.79 9.78
CA LEU A 1154 -15.32 -21.10 9.98
C LEU A 1154 -15.55 -21.41 11.46
N ASP A 1155 -14.52 -21.21 12.29
CA ASP A 1155 -14.60 -21.51 13.73
C ASP A 1155 -15.59 -20.60 14.47
N ARG A 1156 -15.70 -19.32 14.06
CA ARG A 1156 -16.70 -18.37 14.59
C ARG A 1156 -18.12 -18.76 14.21
N ALA A 1157 -18.33 -19.21 12.97
CA ALA A 1157 -19.64 -19.67 12.50
C ALA A 1157 -20.09 -20.95 13.21
N GLY A 1158 -19.18 -21.92 13.42
CA GLY A 1158 -19.47 -23.16 14.15
C GLY A 1158 -19.85 -22.95 15.63
N LYS A 1159 -19.24 -21.97 16.30
CA LYS A 1159 -19.59 -21.60 17.69
C LYS A 1159 -20.96 -20.92 17.83
N LYS A 1160 -21.42 -20.19 16.82
CA LYS A 1160 -22.77 -19.61 16.84
C LYS A 1160 -23.87 -20.67 16.66
N ALA A 1161 -23.61 -21.71 15.86
CA ALA A 1161 -24.56 -22.82 15.66
C ALA A 1161 -24.75 -23.69 16.91
N THR A 1162 -23.76 -23.77 17.80
CA THR A 1162 -23.81 -24.52 19.07
C THR A 1162 -24.40 -23.74 20.24
N MET A 1163 -24.56 -22.42 20.12
CA MET A 1163 -25.25 -21.58 21.13
C MET A 1163 -26.74 -21.36 20.82
N SER A 1164 -27.24 -21.89 19.70
CA SER A 1164 -28.63 -21.79 19.25
C SER A 1164 -29.36 -23.15 19.23
N VAL A 1165 -28.84 -24.14 19.99
CA VAL A 1165 -29.48 -25.45 20.24
C VAL A 1165 -29.80 -25.57 21.72
#